data_AF-A0A364L0X5-F1
#
_entry.id   AF-A0A364L0X5-F1
#
_cell.length_a   1.000
_cell.length_b   1.000
_cell.length_c   1.000
_cell.angle_alpha   90.00
_cell.angle_beta   90.00
_cell.angle_gamma   90.00
#
_symmetry.space_group_name_H-M   'P 1'
#
loop_
_entity.id
_entity.type
_entity.pdbx_description
1 polymer ?
#
loop_
_entity_poly.entity_id
_entity_poly.type
_entity_poly.pdbx_seq_one_letter_code
_entity_poly.pdbx_strand_id
1 'polypeptide(L)'
;MKSFFIRIGDAVHWYPKGITTEEKILIFKIDLLVLVYACLAFFTKYLDISALTNAYVSGMEEDLNLFGNRLNYINAAYETGYVVFQIPSNLFITRYPSQYYLPAAEVFWGLFTLGTAFVQNYEQLVVMRFFVGLSATSCYVGLVHIINSWYRKEELGRRNALFWISNPIGQMFAGYLQAAAYTNLNGTAGLQGWRWLFVICTIITIPVAFIGFAFFPDVPERTKSRWLTSEEKALAKKRLEEEGFKPSTGINRALFKRVASTWEFYVFVFCLLLLCNAIYPLGTPFILWLKSQPDRYSIPLVDDIGTITNAVAAVSALVNAYYTDLRGKRWEPIMFSASLAVFANLLLAIWNIPNGLKFFAFIAIGWAEGVLPILIAWTAETLAGDLELRAITLATYNCLGEVTSLVVPLVAWPVSKGPRFLGGYIWAVVISFAYVLNVVLILVLEKRKRRQDQPKTVFANEEVIDTMARALERLNQIQKTIAPPSIAPEGGALKESTEKLWRPRDRPFDLAPPVKVIIVGAGIAGIAASILLPRKVANLTYKVFEKQNAVGGTWAQNRYPGVRCDIPSHSYQLTFAPNTHWSEYYSSGDEIQQYYDRLAKDFGVEEHLNFKHEVLSAIWSDDVKQWIVKVQNLATGEIFTETSDFFILAAGRLNVPKYPKIPGLKTVYQGTVVHTAEWTEDLTNKLKGKRVAVIGNGASGQQILVNILEDTAHIDHYVRSRQWTVSSFNPNLVSAKIDLPGAHIYTDEEKRRFDKDPQAYLEYRREIERYFHGRYEGTISGSKENEQIRQKYEEELLTRLGGDKSWFDRLVPDFAPGCKRPIPSAGYIDAIRNSKVDYVDNTRITHATATGLVTDDGIERPVDIIIVATGFENGFRPLFPTIGKNGVDLSKLWADDGPIGYPETYFGVMAPNIPNYFAVTQANTNGQGGTFPLQTEISATYISKVIRKVQSQGYRAIYPSQEATDDFNEIITGYFDDKVIGDDCDGWWKSGFGKSRPLVSWPGTGHHRFDISREPRWEDFVFERSEEGKRNRFEYFGNGWTERERTGGNAALTSYLREVGKIDIATLHENWND
;
A
#
# COMPACT_ATOMS: atom_id res chain seq x y z
N MET A 1 1.66 50.21 -21.30
CA MET A 1 2.23 48.90 -21.67
C MET A 1 1.55 47.71 -20.97
N LYS A 2 1.50 47.64 -19.63
CA LYS A 2 0.89 46.50 -18.89
C LYS A 2 -0.57 46.16 -19.28
N SER A 3 -1.43 47.17 -19.44
CA SER A 3 -2.84 46.99 -19.83
C SER A 3 -3.03 46.38 -21.23
N PHE A 4 -2.10 46.62 -22.16
CA PHE A 4 -2.18 46.13 -23.54
C PHE A 4 -1.91 44.61 -23.62
N PHE A 5 -0.85 44.14 -22.95
CA PHE A 5 -0.50 42.71 -22.91
C PHE A 5 -1.52 41.88 -22.15
N ILE A 6 -2.16 42.44 -21.11
CA ILE A 6 -3.25 41.77 -20.40
C ILE A 6 -4.46 41.58 -21.32
N ARG A 7 -4.84 42.59 -22.13
CA ARG A 7 -5.94 42.50 -23.10
C ARG A 7 -5.68 41.48 -24.20
N ILE A 8 -4.44 41.41 -24.71
CA ILE A 8 -4.06 40.37 -25.69
C ILE A 8 -4.13 38.99 -25.05
N GLY A 9 -3.59 38.84 -23.83
CA GLY A 9 -3.67 37.59 -23.09
C GLY A 9 -5.10 37.13 -22.85
N ASP A 10 -6.03 38.04 -22.54
CA ASP A 10 -7.45 37.73 -22.41
C ASP A 10 -8.08 37.29 -23.75
N ALA A 11 -7.71 37.94 -24.86
CA ALA A 11 -8.20 37.61 -26.20
C ALA A 11 -7.77 36.22 -26.69
N VAL A 12 -6.59 35.74 -26.26
CA VAL A 12 -6.08 34.40 -26.61
C VAL A 12 -6.29 33.36 -25.50
N HIS A 13 -7.06 33.72 -24.46
CA HIS A 13 -7.30 32.89 -23.28
C HIS A 13 -6.01 32.43 -22.56
N TRP A 14 -4.96 33.26 -22.55
CA TRP A 14 -3.67 32.99 -21.88
C TRP A 14 -3.80 32.89 -20.35
N TYR A 15 -4.80 33.59 -19.80
CA TYR A 15 -5.12 33.60 -18.37
C TYR A 15 -6.38 32.76 -18.09
N PRO A 16 -6.42 31.99 -16.99
CA PRO A 16 -7.63 31.30 -16.54
C PRO A 16 -8.83 32.25 -16.35
N LYS A 17 -10.05 31.71 -16.50
CA LYS A 17 -11.28 32.52 -16.35
C LYS A 17 -11.50 32.89 -14.88
N GLY A 18 -11.79 34.16 -14.60
CA GLY A 18 -12.18 34.62 -13.26
C GLY A 18 -11.06 35.09 -12.34
N ILE A 19 -9.80 35.17 -12.82
CA ILE A 19 -8.66 35.66 -12.00
C ILE A 19 -8.58 37.19 -11.94
N THR A 20 -8.08 37.73 -10.83
CA THR A 20 -8.01 39.18 -10.59
C THR A 20 -6.94 39.88 -11.44
N THR A 21 -7.01 41.20 -11.55
CA THR A 21 -6.01 41.98 -12.32
C THR A 21 -4.62 41.87 -11.71
N GLU A 22 -4.54 41.81 -10.39
CA GLU A 22 -3.31 41.64 -9.62
C GLU A 22 -2.66 40.28 -9.91
N GLU A 23 -3.46 39.20 -9.99
CA GLU A 23 -2.96 37.87 -10.36
C GLU A 23 -2.46 37.83 -11.81
N LYS A 24 -3.17 38.47 -12.75
CA LYS A 24 -2.70 38.56 -14.16
C LYS A 24 -1.36 39.26 -14.26
N ILE A 25 -1.14 40.33 -13.49
CA ILE A 25 0.14 41.06 -13.46
C ILE A 25 1.26 40.18 -12.88
N LEU A 26 0.98 39.44 -11.82
CA LEU A 26 1.94 38.50 -11.23
C LEU A 26 2.33 37.41 -12.23
N ILE A 27 1.35 36.75 -12.86
CA ILE A 27 1.59 35.69 -13.85
C ILE A 27 2.45 36.23 -15.00
N PHE A 28 2.13 37.41 -15.52
CA PHE A 28 2.90 38.03 -16.60
C PHE A 28 4.37 38.29 -16.20
N LYS A 29 4.61 38.72 -14.96
CA LYS A 29 5.98 38.88 -14.45
C LYS A 29 6.71 37.54 -14.31
N ILE A 30 6.04 36.50 -13.84
CA ILE A 30 6.59 35.15 -13.74
C ILE A 30 6.92 34.62 -15.15
N ASP A 31 6.03 34.81 -16.13
CA ASP A 31 6.26 34.47 -17.54
C ASP A 31 7.55 35.14 -18.06
N LEU A 32 7.75 36.42 -17.77
CA LEU A 32 8.97 37.14 -18.17
C LEU A 32 10.25 36.68 -17.44
N LEU A 33 10.16 36.34 -16.16
CA LEU A 33 11.33 36.01 -15.35
C LEU A 33 11.76 34.54 -15.45
N VAL A 34 10.78 33.63 -15.49
CA VAL A 34 10.99 32.18 -15.48
C VAL A 34 10.93 31.62 -16.89
N LEU A 35 9.84 31.88 -17.62
CA LEU A 35 9.58 31.20 -18.90
C LEU A 35 10.53 31.70 -20.00
N VAL A 36 10.79 33.01 -20.09
CA VAL A 36 11.74 33.56 -21.08
C VAL A 36 13.14 32.98 -20.90
N TYR A 37 13.69 32.97 -19.68
CA TYR A 37 15.01 32.38 -19.44
C TYR A 37 14.99 30.87 -19.74
N ALA A 38 13.96 30.15 -19.29
CA ALA A 38 13.85 28.73 -19.55
C ALA A 38 13.83 28.42 -21.05
N CYS A 39 13.06 29.17 -21.85
CA CYS A 39 13.04 29.04 -23.30
C CYS A 39 14.41 29.36 -23.92
N LEU A 40 15.08 30.44 -23.50
CA LEU A 40 16.40 30.82 -24.03
C LEU A 40 17.47 29.77 -23.70
N ALA A 41 17.51 29.27 -22.46
CA ALA A 41 18.46 28.25 -22.03
C ALA A 41 18.20 26.88 -22.68
N PHE A 42 16.93 26.57 -22.97
CA PHE A 42 16.59 25.35 -23.71
C PHE A 42 16.92 25.49 -25.20
N PHE A 43 16.68 26.66 -25.78
CA PHE A 43 17.05 27.00 -27.15
C PHE A 43 18.57 26.88 -27.38
N THR A 44 19.40 27.46 -26.50
CA THR A 44 20.88 27.41 -26.63
C THR A 44 21.44 25.99 -26.56
N LYS A 45 20.78 25.09 -25.83
CA LYS A 45 21.20 23.69 -25.76
C LYS A 45 20.89 22.92 -27.02
N TYR A 46 19.65 22.99 -27.50
CA TYR A 46 19.29 22.30 -28.73
C TYR A 46 19.95 22.91 -29.97
N LEU A 47 20.36 24.18 -29.89
CA LEU A 47 21.27 24.79 -30.84
C LEU A 47 22.61 24.03 -30.91
N ASP A 48 23.26 23.77 -29.77
CA ASP A 48 24.55 23.06 -29.73
C ASP A 48 24.43 21.54 -30.00
N ILE A 49 23.40 20.89 -29.47
CA ILE A 49 23.16 19.45 -29.68
C ILE A 49 22.97 19.19 -31.18
N SER A 50 22.16 20.01 -31.86
CA SER A 50 21.96 19.91 -33.31
C SER A 50 23.19 20.34 -34.10
N ALA A 51 23.97 21.30 -33.59
CA ALA A 51 25.19 21.76 -34.24
C ALA A 51 26.19 20.64 -34.52
N LEU A 52 26.28 19.60 -33.68
CA LEU A 52 27.16 18.45 -33.94
C LEU A 52 26.79 17.70 -35.23
N THR A 53 25.51 17.40 -35.43
CA THR A 53 25.02 16.64 -36.60
C THR A 53 25.17 17.45 -37.88
N ASN A 54 24.89 18.76 -37.83
CA ASN A 54 25.06 19.65 -38.97
C ASN A 54 26.56 19.86 -39.28
N ALA A 55 27.40 20.04 -38.26
CA ALA A 55 28.85 20.13 -38.41
C ALA A 55 29.45 18.85 -39.01
N TYR A 56 28.95 17.67 -38.61
CA TYR A 56 29.37 16.38 -39.16
C TYR A 56 29.19 16.33 -40.69
N VAL A 57 28.03 16.76 -41.20
CA VAL A 57 27.76 16.75 -42.64
C VAL A 57 28.43 17.90 -43.40
N SER A 58 28.85 18.95 -42.68
CA SER A 58 29.46 20.17 -43.22
C SER A 58 30.98 20.25 -42.99
N GLY A 59 31.68 19.12 -43.02
CA GLY A 59 33.15 19.04 -43.11
C GLY A 59 33.89 18.54 -41.86
N MET A 60 33.20 18.32 -40.73
CA MET A 60 33.83 17.76 -39.53
C MET A 60 34.17 16.26 -39.70
N GLU A 61 33.37 15.50 -40.47
CA GLU A 61 33.62 14.08 -40.75
C GLU A 61 35.01 13.87 -41.35
N GLU A 62 35.35 14.67 -42.35
CA GLU A 62 36.63 14.61 -43.06
C GLU A 62 37.79 15.22 -42.23
N ASP A 63 37.56 16.36 -41.55
CA ASP A 63 38.60 17.07 -40.78
C ASP A 63 39.11 16.24 -39.58
N LEU A 64 38.22 15.48 -38.92
CA LEU A 64 38.54 14.69 -37.72
C LEU A 64 38.58 13.17 -37.97
N ASN A 65 38.47 12.72 -39.22
CA ASN A 65 38.44 11.30 -39.62
C ASN A 65 37.39 10.49 -38.83
N LEU A 66 36.13 10.95 -38.85
CA LEU A 66 35.03 10.38 -38.06
C LEU A 66 34.26 9.26 -38.77
N PHE A 67 34.98 8.31 -39.36
CA PHE A 67 34.37 7.21 -40.12
C PHE A 67 33.66 6.15 -39.24
N GLY A 68 32.73 5.41 -39.85
CA GLY A 68 32.05 4.28 -39.22
C GLY A 68 31.07 4.70 -38.12
N ASN A 69 31.21 4.13 -36.91
CA ASN A 69 30.30 4.40 -35.79
C ASN A 69 30.77 5.55 -34.87
N ARG A 70 31.82 6.29 -35.26
CA ARG A 70 32.43 7.33 -34.41
C ARG A 70 31.45 8.44 -34.04
N LEU A 71 30.59 8.88 -34.96
CA LEU A 71 29.53 9.86 -34.66
C LEU A 71 28.59 9.36 -33.56
N ASN A 72 28.19 8.09 -33.63
CA ASN A 72 27.32 7.48 -32.62
C ASN A 72 28.02 7.40 -31.25
N TYR A 73 29.33 7.14 -31.21
CA TYR A 73 30.10 7.13 -29.95
C TYR A 73 30.30 8.54 -29.36
N ILE A 74 30.41 9.57 -30.20
CA ILE A 74 30.46 10.96 -29.74
C ILE A 74 29.13 11.36 -29.10
N ASN A 75 28.01 11.05 -29.75
CA ASN A 75 26.67 11.22 -29.18
C ASN A 75 26.52 10.40 -27.89
N ALA A 76 27.02 9.17 -27.87
CA ALA A 76 26.99 8.32 -26.69
C ALA A 76 27.75 8.92 -25.50
N ALA A 77 28.88 9.58 -25.74
CA ALA A 77 29.65 10.23 -24.69
C ALA A 77 28.90 11.42 -24.08
N TYR A 78 28.23 12.22 -24.92
CA TYR A 78 27.32 13.28 -24.47
C TYR A 78 26.19 12.69 -23.61
N GLU A 79 25.47 11.69 -24.12
CA GLU A 79 24.36 11.06 -23.39
C GLU A 79 24.81 10.42 -22.07
N THR A 80 26.01 9.84 -22.03
CA THR A 80 26.57 9.27 -20.81
C THR A 80 26.82 10.36 -19.76
N GLY A 81 27.44 11.48 -20.15
CA GLY A 81 27.63 12.63 -19.28
C GLY A 81 26.30 13.22 -18.79
N TYR A 82 25.28 13.21 -19.64
CA TYR A 82 23.94 13.65 -19.30
C TYR A 82 23.24 12.68 -18.33
N VAL A 83 23.02 11.42 -18.70
CA VAL A 83 22.24 10.47 -17.90
C VAL A 83 22.86 10.20 -16.52
N VAL A 84 24.19 10.02 -16.45
CA VAL A 84 24.89 9.67 -15.19
C VAL A 84 24.76 10.78 -14.15
N PHE A 85 24.87 12.04 -14.56
CA PHE A 85 24.89 13.18 -13.64
C PHE A 85 23.50 13.82 -13.44
N GLN A 86 22.47 13.34 -14.13
CA GLN A 86 21.11 13.88 -14.04
C GLN A 86 20.53 13.80 -12.62
N ILE A 87 20.68 12.65 -11.95
CA ILE A 87 20.20 12.47 -10.57
C ILE A 87 21.01 13.31 -9.57
N PRO A 88 22.36 13.26 -9.54
CA PRO A 88 23.17 14.14 -8.68
C PRO A 88 22.89 15.63 -8.88
N SER A 89 22.77 16.08 -10.13
CA SER A 89 22.46 17.48 -10.47
C SER A 89 21.11 17.90 -9.91
N ASN A 90 20.08 17.05 -10.02
CA ASN A 90 18.75 17.36 -9.50
C ASN A 90 18.72 17.41 -7.96
N LEU A 91 19.46 16.53 -7.27
CA LEU A 91 19.64 16.61 -5.82
C LEU A 91 20.37 17.90 -5.41
N PHE A 92 21.27 18.41 -6.24
CA PHE A 92 21.98 19.67 -5.97
C PHE A 92 21.04 20.88 -6.04
N ILE A 93 20.12 20.92 -7.00
CA ILE A 93 19.12 22.00 -7.18
C ILE A 93 18.16 22.11 -5.98
N THR A 94 17.85 20.99 -5.33
CA THR A 94 16.97 21.01 -4.15
C THR A 94 17.64 21.68 -2.95
N ARG A 95 18.96 21.57 -2.82
CA ARG A 95 19.74 22.11 -1.67
C ARG A 95 20.28 23.52 -1.91
N TYR A 96 20.70 23.83 -3.13
CA TYR A 96 21.33 25.10 -3.46
C TYR A 96 20.40 25.99 -4.30
N PRO A 97 20.52 27.33 -4.22
CA PRO A 97 19.66 28.22 -4.97
C PRO A 97 19.79 28.02 -6.49
N SER A 98 18.68 27.66 -7.14
CA SER A 98 18.64 27.37 -8.58
C SER A 98 19.01 28.58 -9.45
N GLN A 99 18.74 29.79 -8.95
CA GLN A 99 19.09 31.08 -9.56
C GLN A 99 20.60 31.29 -9.79
N TYR A 100 21.47 30.51 -9.13
CA TYR A 100 22.92 30.55 -9.37
C TYR A 100 23.41 29.27 -10.06
N TYR A 101 22.86 28.13 -9.67
CA TYR A 101 23.31 26.85 -10.21
C TYR A 101 22.96 26.65 -11.69
N LEU A 102 21.73 26.96 -12.11
CA LEU A 102 21.32 26.77 -13.51
C LEU A 102 22.10 27.70 -14.46
N PRO A 103 22.27 29.00 -14.15
CA PRO A 103 23.10 29.87 -14.99
C PRO A 103 24.59 29.49 -14.96
N ALA A 104 25.13 29.02 -13.83
CA ALA A 104 26.51 28.54 -13.77
C ALA A 104 26.74 27.31 -14.66
N ALA A 105 25.80 26.35 -14.64
CA ALA A 105 25.85 25.20 -15.53
C ALA A 105 25.79 25.62 -17.01
N GLU A 106 25.05 26.69 -17.33
CA GLU A 106 25.00 27.27 -18.68
C GLU A 106 26.32 27.93 -19.10
N VAL A 107 27.05 28.55 -18.16
CA VAL A 107 28.42 29.04 -18.42
C VAL A 107 29.35 27.88 -18.73
N PHE A 108 29.35 26.81 -17.90
CA PHE A 108 30.18 25.63 -18.15
C PHE A 108 29.85 24.97 -19.49
N TRP A 109 28.56 24.85 -19.83
CA TRP A 109 28.11 24.41 -21.14
C TRP A 109 28.74 25.25 -22.26
N GLY A 110 28.58 26.57 -22.22
CA GLY A 110 29.14 27.46 -23.24
C GLY A 110 30.65 27.36 -23.38
N LEU A 111 31.38 27.14 -22.28
CA LEU A 111 32.84 26.97 -22.29
C LEU A 111 33.29 25.63 -22.89
N PHE A 112 32.60 24.52 -22.58
CA PHE A 112 32.92 23.22 -23.19
C PHE A 112 32.47 23.14 -24.66
N THR A 113 31.38 23.83 -25.03
CA THR A 113 31.00 24.07 -26.43
C THR A 113 32.11 24.84 -27.15
N LEU A 114 32.67 25.89 -26.54
CA LEU A 114 33.80 26.61 -27.12
C LEU A 114 35.02 25.70 -27.30
N GLY A 115 35.31 24.85 -26.31
CA GLY A 115 36.37 23.83 -26.39
C GLY A 115 36.20 22.89 -27.59
N THR A 116 34.95 22.56 -27.96
CA THR A 116 34.62 21.73 -29.13
C THR A 116 35.07 22.37 -30.44
N ALA A 117 35.10 23.70 -30.54
CA ALA A 117 35.61 24.39 -31.74
C ALA A 117 37.11 24.15 -31.98
N PHE A 118 37.88 23.79 -30.96
CA PHE A 118 39.35 23.72 -31.01
C PHE A 118 39.92 22.30 -30.99
N VAL A 119 39.07 21.27 -30.97
CA VAL A 119 39.52 19.86 -30.96
C VAL A 119 40.23 19.48 -32.25
N GLN A 120 41.28 18.66 -32.14
CA GLN A 120 42.12 18.25 -33.27
C GLN A 120 41.96 16.78 -33.63
N ASN A 121 41.31 15.98 -32.78
CA ASN A 121 41.10 14.56 -32.98
C ASN A 121 39.79 14.08 -32.35
N TYR A 122 39.45 12.84 -32.66
CA TYR A 122 38.26 12.15 -32.18
C TYR A 122 38.20 12.07 -30.65
N GLU A 123 39.32 11.75 -30.00
CA GLU A 123 39.40 11.55 -28.55
C GLU A 123 39.09 12.84 -27.78
N GLN A 124 39.64 13.97 -28.23
CA GLN A 124 39.34 15.28 -27.67
C GLN A 124 37.87 15.66 -27.85
N LEU A 125 37.27 15.35 -29.00
CA LEU A 125 35.85 15.60 -29.26
C LEU A 125 34.96 14.78 -28.32
N VAL A 126 35.28 13.50 -28.08
CA VAL A 126 34.57 12.65 -27.12
C VAL A 126 34.64 13.22 -25.71
N VAL A 127 35.81 13.69 -25.26
CA VAL A 127 35.98 14.28 -23.93
C VAL A 127 35.18 15.58 -23.79
N MET A 128 35.25 16.48 -24.78
CA MET A 128 34.48 17.72 -24.75
C MET A 128 32.98 17.43 -24.70
N ARG A 129 32.50 16.46 -25.48
CA ARG A 129 31.08 16.08 -25.53
C ARG A 129 30.58 15.49 -24.24
N PHE A 130 31.39 14.71 -23.53
CA PHE A 130 31.05 14.25 -22.18
C PHE A 130 30.84 15.40 -21.20
N PHE A 131 31.71 16.41 -21.20
CA PHE A 131 31.58 17.57 -20.30
C PHE A 131 30.45 18.52 -20.69
N VAL A 132 30.17 18.66 -21.99
CA VAL A 132 28.95 19.32 -22.48
C VAL A 132 27.72 18.58 -21.94
N GLY A 133 27.64 17.25 -22.08
CA GLY A 133 26.56 16.43 -21.53
C GLY A 133 26.37 16.57 -20.02
N LEU A 134 27.47 16.53 -19.26
CA LEU A 134 27.45 16.77 -17.81
C LEU A 134 26.86 18.14 -17.48
N SER A 135 27.22 19.18 -18.23
CA SER A 135 26.72 20.54 -18.01
C SER A 135 25.26 20.71 -18.45
N ALA A 136 24.72 19.83 -19.31
CA ALA A 136 23.30 19.84 -19.68
C ALA A 136 22.36 19.34 -18.59
N THR A 137 22.83 18.48 -17.68
CA THR A 137 21.98 17.72 -16.76
C THR A 137 20.99 18.54 -15.96
N SER A 138 21.40 19.72 -15.53
CA SER A 138 20.60 20.61 -14.71
C SER A 138 19.48 21.30 -15.48
N CYS A 139 19.54 21.33 -16.81
CA CYS A 139 18.68 22.19 -17.60
C CYS A 139 17.24 21.68 -17.70
N TYR A 140 17.02 20.51 -18.29
CA TYR A 140 15.65 20.06 -18.53
C TYR A 140 14.92 19.81 -17.20
N VAL A 141 15.48 18.96 -16.35
CA VAL A 141 14.84 18.61 -15.07
C VAL A 141 14.77 19.83 -14.14
N GLY A 142 15.81 20.65 -14.09
CA GLY A 142 15.84 21.85 -13.25
C GLY A 142 14.89 22.94 -13.71
N LEU A 143 14.86 23.28 -15.00
CA LEU A 143 13.94 24.28 -15.53
C LEU A 143 12.49 23.82 -15.44
N VAL A 144 12.19 22.56 -15.75
CA VAL A 144 10.85 21.99 -15.59
C VAL A 144 10.43 22.00 -14.12
N HIS A 145 11.34 21.71 -13.19
CA HIS A 145 11.08 21.85 -11.76
C HIS A 145 10.70 23.30 -11.39
N ILE A 146 11.51 24.29 -11.78
CA ILE A 146 11.21 25.70 -11.47
C ILE A 146 9.91 26.17 -12.12
N ILE A 147 9.66 25.86 -13.40
CA ILE A 147 8.39 26.18 -14.07
C ILE A 147 7.21 25.59 -13.27
N ASN A 148 7.27 24.30 -12.94
CA ASN A 148 6.20 23.64 -12.19
C ASN A 148 6.03 24.15 -10.75
N SER A 149 7.03 24.84 -10.19
CA SER A 149 6.94 25.47 -8.87
C SER A 149 6.28 26.84 -8.88
N TRP A 150 6.11 27.49 -10.03
CA TRP A 150 5.62 28.88 -10.12
C TRP A 150 4.19 29.02 -10.66
N TYR A 151 3.64 28.02 -11.35
CA TYR A 151 2.33 28.09 -12.03
C TYR A 151 1.31 27.08 -11.47
N ARG A 152 0.03 27.44 -11.55
CA ARG A 152 -1.12 26.59 -11.19
C ARG A 152 -1.41 25.48 -12.22
N LYS A 153 -2.17 24.45 -11.84
CA LYS A 153 -2.47 23.30 -12.73
C LYS A 153 -3.06 23.72 -14.08
N GLU A 154 -3.99 24.67 -14.07
CA GLU A 154 -4.66 25.20 -15.28
C GLU A 154 -3.74 26.06 -16.16
N GLU A 155 -2.60 26.52 -15.63
CA GLU A 155 -1.66 27.43 -16.29
C GLU A 155 -0.52 26.70 -17.01
N LEU A 156 -0.26 25.44 -16.67
CA LEU A 156 0.94 24.69 -17.10
C LEU A 156 0.92 24.22 -18.54
N GLY A 157 -0.24 23.83 -19.10
CA GLY A 157 -0.32 23.17 -20.42
C GLY A 157 0.33 23.99 -21.54
N ARG A 158 -0.09 25.25 -21.70
CA ARG A 158 0.41 26.15 -22.74
C ARG A 158 1.85 26.61 -22.50
N ARG A 159 2.24 26.78 -21.24
CA ARG A 159 3.60 27.21 -20.86
C ARG A 159 4.61 26.11 -21.08
N ASN A 160 4.26 24.86 -20.77
CA ASN A 160 5.09 23.71 -21.08
C ASN A 160 5.23 23.50 -22.59
N ALA A 161 4.15 23.73 -23.37
CA ALA A 161 4.24 23.73 -24.83
C ALA A 161 5.18 24.84 -25.35
N LEU A 162 5.07 26.06 -24.82
CA LEU A 162 5.94 27.19 -25.21
C LEU A 162 7.41 26.95 -24.85
N PHE A 163 7.67 26.38 -23.68
CA PHE A 163 9.00 25.95 -23.28
C PHE A 163 9.55 24.90 -24.25
N TRP A 164 8.75 23.86 -24.52
CA TRP A 164 9.17 22.72 -25.35
C TRP A 164 9.49 23.12 -26.79
N ILE A 165 8.73 24.02 -27.44
CA ILE A 165 9.02 24.44 -28.82
C ILE A 165 10.39 25.13 -28.98
N SER A 166 11.02 25.57 -27.88
CA SER A 166 12.38 26.11 -27.93
C SER A 166 13.39 25.07 -28.41
N ASN A 167 13.10 23.76 -28.25
CA ASN A 167 13.87 22.67 -28.81
C ASN A 167 13.89 22.72 -30.35
N PRO A 168 12.77 22.46 -31.07
CA PRO A 168 12.80 22.46 -32.53
C PRO A 168 13.28 23.79 -33.11
N ILE A 169 12.95 24.92 -32.49
CA ILE A 169 13.45 26.24 -32.92
C ILE A 169 14.98 26.33 -32.79
N GLY A 170 15.56 25.84 -31.69
CA GLY A 170 17.01 25.76 -31.51
C GLY A 170 17.70 24.93 -32.59
N GLN A 171 17.14 23.75 -32.89
CA GLN A 171 17.66 22.88 -33.95
C GLN A 171 17.59 23.53 -35.34
N MET A 172 16.49 24.24 -35.66
CA MET A 172 16.37 24.98 -36.91
C MET A 172 17.45 26.05 -37.05
N PHE A 173 17.65 26.85 -36.01
CA PHE A 173 18.69 27.87 -35.99
C PHE A 173 20.09 27.27 -36.14
N ALA A 174 20.35 26.08 -35.59
CA ALA A 174 21.63 25.41 -35.75
C ALA A 174 21.93 25.08 -37.22
N GLY A 175 20.92 24.59 -37.96
CA GLY A 175 21.05 24.30 -39.39
C GLY A 175 21.36 25.57 -40.19
N TYR A 176 20.57 26.63 -39.98
CA TYR A 176 20.78 27.90 -40.68
C TYR A 176 22.13 28.54 -40.35
N LEU A 177 22.56 28.50 -39.09
CA LEU A 177 23.87 28.98 -38.67
C LEU A 177 25.00 28.13 -39.26
N GLN A 178 24.86 26.81 -39.35
CA GLN A 178 25.84 25.94 -39.99
C GLN A 178 25.97 26.26 -41.48
N ALA A 179 24.85 26.38 -42.20
CA ALA A 179 24.83 26.74 -43.62
C ALA A 179 25.51 28.10 -43.86
N ALA A 180 25.19 29.10 -43.02
CA ALA A 180 25.79 30.43 -43.10
C ALA A 180 27.28 30.43 -42.75
N ALA A 181 27.70 29.71 -41.70
CA ALA A 181 29.09 29.60 -41.28
C ALA A 181 29.94 28.84 -42.32
N TYR A 182 29.39 27.77 -42.89
CA TYR A 182 30.04 27.02 -43.97
C TYR A 182 30.24 27.89 -45.22
N THR A 183 29.26 28.70 -45.59
CA THR A 183 29.32 29.52 -46.81
C THR A 183 30.22 30.74 -46.64
N ASN A 184 30.18 31.41 -45.48
CA ASN A 184 30.78 32.75 -45.32
C ASN A 184 32.00 32.80 -44.40
N LEU A 185 32.18 31.81 -43.51
CA LEU A 185 33.25 31.82 -42.49
C LEU A 185 34.27 30.68 -42.67
N ASN A 186 34.05 29.77 -43.61
CA ASN A 186 34.96 28.67 -43.86
C ASN A 186 36.33 29.16 -44.37
N GLY A 187 37.40 28.86 -43.63
CA GLY A 187 38.75 29.35 -43.90
C GLY A 187 39.06 30.72 -43.31
N THR A 188 38.07 31.44 -42.78
CA THR A 188 38.25 32.74 -42.13
C THR A 188 39.00 32.57 -40.81
N ALA A 189 40.04 33.37 -40.58
CA ALA A 189 40.97 33.26 -39.46
C ALA A 189 41.63 31.86 -39.31
N GLY A 190 41.71 31.08 -40.39
CA GLY A 190 42.30 29.74 -40.40
C GLY A 190 41.41 28.64 -39.79
N LEU A 191 40.13 28.93 -39.52
CA LEU A 191 39.18 27.96 -38.96
C LEU A 191 38.20 27.45 -40.03
N GLN A 192 37.91 26.16 -39.99
CA GLN A 192 36.87 25.52 -40.80
C GLN A 192 35.47 26.04 -40.38
N GLY A 193 34.53 26.08 -41.33
CA GLY A 193 33.18 26.62 -41.10
C GLY A 193 32.41 25.94 -39.96
N TRP A 194 32.62 24.64 -39.76
CA TRP A 194 32.02 23.90 -38.64
C TRP A 194 32.55 24.34 -37.26
N ARG A 195 33.81 24.80 -37.17
CA ARG A 195 34.39 25.28 -35.90
C ARG A 195 33.78 26.61 -35.50
N TRP A 196 33.54 27.47 -36.49
CA TRP A 196 32.85 28.76 -36.27
C TRP A 196 31.44 28.58 -35.71
N LEU A 197 30.73 27.51 -36.05
CA LEU A 197 29.41 27.24 -35.48
C LEU A 197 29.48 27.15 -33.95
N PHE A 198 30.40 26.37 -33.40
CA PHE A 198 30.54 26.23 -31.94
C PHE A 198 30.98 27.53 -31.25
N VAL A 199 31.81 28.35 -31.91
CA VAL A 199 32.16 29.70 -31.41
C VAL A 199 30.90 30.58 -31.35
N ILE A 200 30.07 30.58 -32.39
CA ILE A 200 28.83 31.35 -32.43
C ILE A 200 27.84 30.85 -31.37
N CYS A 201 27.69 29.53 -31.21
CA CYS A 201 26.88 28.94 -30.15
C CYS A 201 27.30 29.45 -28.77
N THR A 202 28.60 29.52 -28.47
CA THR A 202 29.10 30.09 -27.21
C THR A 202 28.78 31.58 -27.08
N ILE A 203 28.96 32.37 -28.14
CA ILE A 203 28.65 33.82 -28.15
C ILE A 203 27.18 34.07 -27.83
N ILE A 204 26.27 33.19 -28.24
CA ILE A 204 24.84 33.28 -27.91
C ILE A 204 24.58 32.78 -26.47
N THR A 205 25.23 31.68 -26.07
CA THR A 205 24.96 31.00 -24.80
C THR A 205 25.42 31.78 -23.57
N ILE A 206 26.61 32.38 -23.61
CA ILE A 206 27.18 33.09 -22.45
C ILE A 206 26.32 34.29 -22.02
N PRO A 207 25.84 35.17 -22.93
CA PRO A 207 24.88 36.21 -22.59
C PRO A 207 23.57 35.69 -21.98
N VAL A 208 23.05 34.56 -22.48
CA VAL A 208 21.85 33.93 -21.90
C VAL A 208 22.11 33.49 -20.47
N ALA A 209 23.27 32.93 -20.16
CA ALA A 209 23.66 32.61 -18.79
C ALA A 209 23.69 33.86 -17.88
N PHE A 210 24.21 34.99 -18.38
CA PHE A 210 24.19 36.26 -17.63
C PHE A 210 22.77 36.80 -17.41
N ILE A 211 21.86 36.64 -18.37
CA ILE A 211 20.42 36.94 -18.19
C ILE A 211 19.86 36.08 -17.05
N GLY A 212 20.23 34.80 -16.98
CA GLY A 212 19.92 33.90 -15.88
C GLY A 212 20.32 34.47 -14.53
N PHE A 213 21.60 34.80 -14.35
CA PHE A 213 22.09 35.40 -13.10
C PHE A 213 21.40 36.72 -12.72
N ALA A 214 20.98 37.51 -13.71
CA ALA A 214 20.40 38.82 -13.46
C ALA A 214 18.90 38.79 -13.10
N PHE A 215 18.13 37.89 -13.72
CA PHE A 215 16.66 37.90 -13.69
C PHE A 215 16.01 36.61 -13.20
N PHE A 216 16.63 35.45 -13.41
CA PHE A 216 15.98 34.15 -13.15
C PHE A 216 15.79 33.92 -11.64
N PRO A 217 14.55 33.70 -11.17
CA PRO A 217 14.26 33.55 -9.76
C PRO A 217 14.38 32.08 -9.31
N ASP A 218 14.69 31.87 -8.03
CA ASP A 218 14.55 30.55 -7.39
C ASP A 218 13.08 30.18 -7.14
N VAL A 219 12.79 28.99 -6.61
CA VAL A 219 11.42 28.57 -6.24
C VAL A 219 10.70 29.58 -5.32
N PRO A 220 9.36 29.73 -5.38
CA PRO A 220 8.63 30.77 -4.64
C PRO A 220 8.93 30.81 -3.14
N GLU A 221 9.15 29.65 -2.53
CA GLU A 221 9.44 29.49 -1.10
C GLU A 221 10.76 30.17 -0.69
N ARG A 222 11.79 30.03 -1.53
CA ARG A 222 13.19 30.43 -1.27
C ARG A 222 13.63 31.68 -2.06
N THR A 223 12.78 32.15 -2.98
CA THR A 223 13.11 33.21 -3.92
C THR A 223 13.51 34.53 -3.24
N LYS A 224 14.70 35.02 -3.58
CA LYS A 224 15.19 36.34 -3.19
C LYS A 224 15.13 37.34 -4.35
N SER A 225 14.34 37.05 -5.39
CA SER A 225 14.25 37.89 -6.59
C SER A 225 13.97 39.35 -6.23
N ARG A 226 14.79 40.25 -6.78
CA ARG A 226 14.64 41.72 -6.67
C ARG A 226 13.54 42.28 -7.59
N TRP A 227 13.02 41.46 -8.50
CA TRP A 227 12.03 41.84 -9.51
C TRP A 227 10.58 41.57 -9.10
N LEU A 228 10.38 40.92 -7.95
CA LEU A 228 9.08 40.65 -7.35
C LEU A 228 8.97 41.36 -6.00
N THR A 229 7.86 42.06 -5.76
CA THR A 229 7.59 42.72 -4.46
C THR A 229 7.27 41.69 -3.37
N SER A 230 7.32 42.10 -2.10
CA SER A 230 6.95 41.22 -0.98
C SER A 230 5.50 40.74 -1.06
N GLU A 231 4.59 41.60 -1.51
CA GLU A 231 3.18 41.27 -1.74
C GLU A 231 3.00 40.26 -2.90
N GLU A 232 3.74 40.45 -4.00
CA GLU A 232 3.73 39.53 -5.14
C GLU A 232 4.28 38.14 -4.77
N LYS A 233 5.31 38.08 -3.92
CA LYS A 233 5.86 36.82 -3.39
C LYS A 233 4.87 36.12 -2.46
N ALA A 234 4.19 36.87 -1.57
CA ALA A 234 3.17 36.33 -0.69
C ALA A 234 1.97 35.81 -1.50
N LEU A 235 1.55 36.56 -2.52
CA LEU A 235 0.48 36.16 -3.43
C LEU A 235 0.88 34.89 -4.22
N ALA A 236 2.10 34.78 -4.73
CA ALA A 236 2.59 33.58 -5.40
C ALA A 236 2.52 32.33 -4.51
N LYS A 237 2.91 32.44 -3.23
CA LYS A 237 2.83 31.33 -2.25
C LYS A 237 1.39 30.96 -1.93
N LYS A 238 0.57 31.96 -1.58
CA LYS A 238 -0.86 31.78 -1.26
C LYS A 238 -1.60 31.09 -2.40
N ARG A 239 -1.31 31.47 -3.64
CA ARG A 239 -1.96 30.91 -4.83
C ARG A 239 -1.70 29.41 -5.00
N LEU A 240 -0.52 28.94 -4.64
CA LEU A 240 -0.13 27.52 -4.72
C LEU A 240 -0.70 26.73 -3.53
N GLU A 241 -0.70 27.32 -2.33
CA GLU A 241 -1.30 26.73 -1.12
C GLU A 241 -2.82 26.49 -1.28
N GLU A 242 -3.54 27.44 -1.91
CA GLU A 242 -4.97 27.33 -2.22
C GLU A 242 -5.31 26.16 -3.17
N GLU A 243 -4.38 25.75 -4.04
CA GLU A 243 -4.53 24.57 -4.93
C GLU A 243 -4.12 23.25 -4.26
N GLY A 244 -3.74 23.29 -2.98
CA GLY A 244 -3.34 22.11 -2.22
C GLY A 244 -1.94 21.59 -2.57
N PHE A 245 -1.05 22.43 -3.10
CA PHE A 245 0.37 22.08 -3.18
C PHE A 245 0.91 21.83 -1.77
N LYS A 246 1.19 20.56 -1.46
CA LYS A 246 1.83 20.16 -0.20
C LYS A 246 3.35 20.18 -0.37
N PRO A 247 4.13 20.58 0.65
CA PRO A 247 5.57 20.44 0.62
C PRO A 247 5.96 18.97 0.41
N SER A 248 7.02 18.71 -0.36
CA SER A 248 7.50 17.35 -0.66
C SER A 248 7.77 16.56 0.63
N THR A 249 7.24 15.34 0.72
CA THR A 249 7.44 14.49 1.90
C THR A 249 8.76 13.71 1.88
N GLY A 250 9.62 14.00 0.89
CA GLY A 250 10.94 13.39 0.72
C GLY A 250 10.88 11.99 0.09
N ILE A 251 12.05 11.49 -0.31
CA ILE A 251 12.18 10.14 -0.87
C ILE A 251 12.16 9.13 0.28
N ASN A 252 11.09 8.34 0.38
CA ASN A 252 10.99 7.24 1.34
C ASN A 252 10.91 5.87 0.62
N ARG A 253 11.19 4.77 1.33
CA ARG A 253 11.14 3.41 0.73
C ARG A 253 9.73 2.99 0.27
N ALA A 254 8.67 3.60 0.83
CA ALA A 254 7.29 3.35 0.43
C ALA A 254 6.95 3.96 -0.95
N LEU A 255 7.58 5.08 -1.32
CA LEU A 255 7.44 5.73 -2.62
C LEU A 255 7.93 4.83 -3.76
N PHE A 256 9.04 4.11 -3.57
CA PHE A 256 9.52 3.15 -4.58
C PHE A 256 8.54 2.00 -4.78
N LYS A 257 7.95 1.47 -3.71
CA LYS A 257 6.91 0.42 -3.79
C LYS A 257 5.64 0.96 -4.46
N ARG A 258 5.23 2.19 -4.16
CA ARG A 258 4.06 2.89 -4.74
C ARG A 258 4.24 3.17 -6.24
N VAL A 259 5.41 3.66 -6.65
CA VAL A 259 5.78 3.84 -8.07
C VAL A 259 5.77 2.48 -8.78
N ALA A 260 6.37 1.46 -8.16
CA ALA A 260 6.45 0.12 -8.76
C ALA A 260 5.11 -0.65 -8.78
N SER A 261 4.10 -0.24 -8.00
CA SER A 261 2.79 -0.89 -7.94
C SER A 261 1.70 -0.20 -8.78
N THR A 262 1.99 0.97 -9.35
CA THR A 262 0.99 1.79 -10.04
C THR A 262 1.07 1.59 -11.55
N TRP A 263 -0.02 1.17 -12.18
CA TRP A 263 -0.02 0.87 -13.62
C TRP A 263 0.26 2.12 -14.47
N GLU A 264 -0.19 3.29 -14.00
CA GLU A 264 -0.02 4.58 -14.66
C GLU A 264 1.47 4.79 -14.96
N PHE A 265 2.36 4.57 -14.00
CA PHE A 265 3.81 4.72 -14.19
C PHE A 265 4.32 3.93 -15.41
N TYR A 266 4.03 2.63 -15.47
CA TYR A 266 4.57 1.75 -16.50
C TYR A 266 4.03 2.08 -17.90
N VAL A 267 2.72 2.25 -18.03
CA VAL A 267 2.13 2.47 -19.37
C VAL A 267 2.52 3.82 -19.93
N PHE A 268 2.59 4.86 -19.10
CA PHE A 268 2.97 6.21 -19.53
C PHE A 268 4.47 6.29 -19.86
N VAL A 269 5.35 5.70 -19.04
CA VAL A 269 6.79 5.61 -19.34
C VAL A 269 7.01 4.84 -20.64
N PHE A 270 6.34 3.70 -20.82
CA PHE A 270 6.44 2.91 -22.03
C PHE A 270 5.89 3.65 -23.27
N CYS A 271 4.78 4.37 -23.12
CA CYS A 271 4.19 5.20 -24.18
C CYS A 271 5.17 6.25 -24.72
N LEU A 272 5.89 6.93 -23.81
CA LEU A 272 6.90 7.90 -24.20
C LEU A 272 8.07 7.22 -24.94
N LEU A 273 8.56 6.10 -24.43
CA LEU A 273 9.67 5.38 -25.07
C LEU A 273 9.31 4.96 -26.50
N LEU A 274 8.08 4.49 -26.69
CA LEU A 274 7.57 4.16 -28.02
C LEU A 274 7.49 5.39 -28.93
N LEU A 275 7.02 6.54 -28.42
CA LEU A 275 6.99 7.79 -29.18
C LEU A 275 8.40 8.22 -29.63
N CYS A 276 9.36 8.35 -28.70
CA CYS A 276 10.73 8.79 -29.01
C CYS A 276 11.41 7.91 -30.07
N ASN A 277 11.16 6.60 -30.02
CA ASN A 277 11.73 5.65 -30.98
C ASN A 277 10.97 5.61 -32.32
N ALA A 278 9.66 5.88 -32.33
CA ALA A 278 8.87 6.00 -33.55
C ALA A 278 9.26 7.21 -34.40
N ILE A 279 9.70 8.30 -33.76
CA ILE A 279 10.07 9.56 -34.42
C ILE A 279 11.57 9.70 -34.73
N TYR A 280 12.40 8.73 -34.34
CA TYR A 280 13.85 8.76 -34.58
C TYR A 280 14.27 9.10 -36.03
N PRO A 281 13.54 8.69 -37.09
CA PRO A 281 13.89 9.02 -38.47
C PRO A 281 14.05 10.51 -38.81
N LEU A 282 13.56 11.42 -37.96
CA LEU A 282 13.65 12.87 -38.15
C LEU A 282 15.06 13.43 -38.12
N GLY A 283 15.95 12.82 -37.32
CA GLY A 283 17.31 13.29 -37.15
C GLY A 283 18.24 12.78 -38.24
N THR A 284 19.20 11.95 -37.84
CA THR A 284 20.28 11.42 -38.68
C THR A 284 19.81 10.81 -40.01
N PRO A 285 18.73 9.99 -40.06
CA PRO A 285 18.32 9.36 -41.32
C PRO A 285 17.85 10.34 -42.40
N PHE A 286 17.11 11.40 -42.03
CA PHE A 286 16.63 12.40 -42.98
C PHE A 286 17.79 13.20 -43.58
N ILE A 287 18.69 13.69 -42.72
CA ILE A 287 19.87 14.48 -43.14
C ILE A 287 20.82 13.65 -44.02
N LEU A 288 21.09 12.39 -43.65
CA LEU A 288 21.96 11.52 -44.45
C LEU A 288 21.33 11.13 -45.80
N TRP A 289 20.00 11.01 -45.87
CA TRP A 289 19.31 10.80 -47.15
C TRP A 289 19.44 12.01 -48.09
N LEU A 290 19.35 13.24 -47.55
CA LEU A 290 19.63 14.46 -48.31
C LEU A 290 21.09 14.52 -48.76
N LYS A 291 22.06 14.27 -47.84
CA LYS A 291 23.51 14.22 -48.16
C LYS A 291 23.86 13.19 -49.23
N SER A 292 23.14 12.06 -49.29
CA SER A 292 23.39 10.99 -50.27
C SER A 292 23.11 11.36 -51.73
N GLN A 293 22.55 12.55 -51.99
CA GLN A 293 22.18 13.04 -53.33
C GLN A 293 22.90 14.36 -53.66
N PRO A 294 24.24 14.35 -53.78
CA PRO A 294 25.04 15.56 -53.98
C PRO A 294 24.72 16.31 -55.28
N ASP A 295 24.24 15.59 -56.32
CA ASP A 295 23.83 16.19 -57.59
C ASP A 295 22.52 17.02 -57.48
N ARG A 296 21.79 16.89 -56.37
CA ARG A 296 20.49 17.55 -56.16
C ARG A 296 20.49 18.54 -55.00
N TYR A 297 21.24 18.26 -53.94
CA TYR A 297 21.26 19.07 -52.73
C TYR A 297 22.70 19.46 -52.41
N SER A 298 22.98 20.76 -52.43
CA SER A 298 24.25 21.30 -51.92
C SER A 298 24.29 21.16 -50.39
N ILE A 299 25.50 21.18 -49.81
CA ILE A 299 25.70 21.08 -48.35
C ILE A 299 24.83 22.11 -47.57
N PRO A 300 24.80 23.41 -47.92
CA PRO A 300 23.90 24.36 -47.27
C PRO A 300 22.41 24.00 -47.42
N LEU A 301 22.00 23.48 -48.57
CA LEU A 301 20.61 23.11 -48.84
C LEU A 301 20.19 21.85 -48.08
N VAL A 302 21.12 20.93 -47.79
CA VAL A 302 20.89 19.78 -46.91
C VAL A 302 20.56 20.25 -45.49
N ASP A 303 21.34 21.20 -44.97
CA ASP A 303 21.12 21.78 -43.64
C ASP A 303 19.79 22.54 -43.58
N ASP A 304 19.48 23.38 -44.57
CA ASP A 304 18.25 24.18 -44.62
C ASP A 304 16.99 23.31 -44.74
N ILE A 305 16.96 22.35 -45.67
CA ILE A 305 15.82 21.45 -45.88
C ILE A 305 15.62 20.53 -44.66
N GLY A 306 16.71 20.13 -44.01
CA GLY A 306 16.69 19.36 -42.78
C GLY A 306 15.84 19.97 -41.67
N THR A 307 15.74 21.31 -41.64
CA THR A 307 15.00 22.05 -40.61
C THR A 307 13.47 22.00 -40.75
N ILE A 308 12.93 21.58 -41.91
CA ILE A 308 11.48 21.62 -42.18
C ILE A 308 10.69 20.74 -41.20
N THR A 309 11.24 19.59 -40.82
CA THR A 309 10.61 18.68 -39.86
C THR A 309 10.44 19.32 -38.48
N ASN A 310 11.47 20.03 -38.02
CA ASN A 310 11.45 20.79 -36.77
C ASN A 310 10.43 21.94 -36.80
N ALA A 311 10.31 22.65 -37.93
CA ALA A 311 9.30 23.70 -38.11
C ALA A 311 7.88 23.14 -37.97
N VAL A 312 7.63 21.98 -38.58
CA VAL A 312 6.33 21.30 -38.50
C VAL A 312 6.07 20.76 -37.09
N ALA A 313 7.09 20.26 -36.38
CA ALA A 313 6.97 19.85 -34.98
C ALA A 313 6.56 21.01 -34.07
N ALA A 314 7.15 22.20 -34.25
CA ALA A 314 6.80 23.40 -33.49
C ALA A 314 5.35 23.83 -33.74
N VAL A 315 4.91 23.85 -35.00
CA VAL A 315 3.52 24.17 -35.37
C VAL A 315 2.56 23.12 -34.81
N SER A 316 2.87 21.84 -34.97
CA SER A 316 2.09 20.72 -34.44
C SER A 316 1.90 20.83 -32.93
N ALA A 317 2.96 21.13 -32.17
CA ALA A 317 2.87 21.30 -30.72
C ALA A 317 1.90 22.41 -30.31
N LEU A 318 1.96 23.59 -30.96
CA LEU A 318 1.06 24.70 -30.67
C LEU A 318 -0.39 24.40 -31.06
N VAL A 319 -0.61 23.84 -32.25
CA VAL A 319 -1.96 23.50 -32.76
C VAL A 319 -2.61 22.45 -31.87
N ASN A 320 -1.89 21.37 -31.56
CA ASN A 320 -2.42 20.29 -30.76
C ASN A 320 -2.60 20.69 -29.28
N ALA A 321 -1.71 21.52 -28.71
CA ALA A 321 -1.91 22.09 -27.38
C ALA A 321 -3.18 22.95 -27.31
N TYR A 322 -3.37 23.85 -28.29
CA TYR A 322 -4.59 24.67 -28.39
C TYR A 322 -5.86 23.81 -28.56
N TYR A 323 -5.82 22.82 -29.44
CA TYR A 323 -6.93 21.89 -29.67
C TYR A 323 -7.32 21.14 -28.39
N THR A 324 -6.34 20.57 -27.68
CA THR A 324 -6.61 19.77 -26.48
C THR A 324 -7.12 20.61 -25.31
N ASP A 325 -6.65 21.85 -25.17
CA ASP A 325 -7.17 22.78 -24.16
C ASP A 325 -8.63 23.19 -24.43
N LEU A 326 -9.05 23.30 -25.71
CA LEU A 326 -10.44 23.61 -26.05
C LEU A 326 -11.40 22.42 -25.84
N ARG A 327 -10.94 21.20 -26.14
CA ARG A 327 -11.78 19.99 -26.15
C ARG A 327 -11.72 19.19 -24.85
N GLY A 328 -10.71 19.43 -24.00
CA GLY A 328 -10.48 18.68 -22.76
C GLY A 328 -10.10 17.20 -22.98
N LYS A 329 -9.73 16.81 -24.20
CA LYS A 329 -9.38 15.43 -24.55
C LYS A 329 -7.95 15.37 -25.09
N ARG A 330 -7.03 14.86 -24.27
CA ARG A 330 -5.60 14.78 -24.62
C ARG A 330 -5.27 13.68 -25.63
N TRP A 331 -6.06 12.61 -25.69
CA TRP A 331 -5.76 11.42 -26.49
C TRP A 331 -6.04 11.56 -28.00
N GLU A 332 -6.96 12.43 -28.43
CA GLU A 332 -7.39 12.53 -29.84
C GLU A 332 -6.19 12.91 -30.76
N PRO A 333 -5.39 13.95 -30.46
CA PRO A 333 -4.21 14.28 -31.29
C PRO A 333 -3.06 13.28 -31.17
N ILE A 334 -2.92 12.63 -30.02
CA ILE A 334 -1.90 11.59 -29.78
C ILE A 334 -2.18 10.38 -30.68
N MET A 335 -3.43 9.92 -30.73
CA MET A 335 -3.83 8.81 -31.61
C MET A 335 -3.68 9.14 -33.10
N PHE A 336 -4.01 10.37 -33.49
CA PHE A 336 -3.78 10.83 -34.86
C PHE A 336 -2.30 10.79 -35.22
N SER A 337 -1.44 11.33 -34.36
CA SER A 337 0.01 11.37 -34.56
C SER A 337 0.64 9.98 -34.55
N ALA A 338 0.18 9.08 -33.68
CA ALA A 338 0.61 7.68 -33.66
C ALA A 338 0.28 6.96 -34.98
N SER A 339 -0.93 7.16 -35.50
CA SER A 339 -1.37 6.59 -36.77
C SER A 339 -0.60 7.17 -37.96
N LEU A 340 -0.32 8.47 -37.91
CA LEU A 340 0.48 9.16 -38.92
C LEU A 340 1.94 8.65 -38.92
N ALA A 341 2.53 8.41 -37.75
CA ALA A 341 3.86 7.84 -37.61
C ALA A 341 3.94 6.42 -38.18
N VAL A 342 2.94 5.56 -37.95
CA VAL A 342 2.84 4.23 -38.58
C VAL A 342 2.88 4.35 -40.09
N PHE A 343 2.02 5.21 -40.65
CA PHE A 343 1.91 5.39 -42.10
C PHE A 343 3.22 5.91 -42.70
N ALA A 344 3.81 6.95 -42.10
CA ALA A 344 5.04 7.56 -42.59
C ALA A 344 6.24 6.60 -42.51
N ASN A 345 6.40 5.88 -41.39
CA ASN A 345 7.47 4.89 -41.24
C ASN A 345 7.30 3.71 -42.21
N LEU A 346 6.07 3.30 -42.52
CA LEU A 346 5.80 2.25 -43.51
C LEU A 346 6.22 2.68 -44.92
N LEU A 347 5.92 3.93 -45.30
CA LEU A 347 6.38 4.50 -46.57
C LEU A 347 7.91 4.49 -46.68
N LEU A 348 8.60 4.88 -45.62
CA LEU A 348 10.07 4.90 -45.58
C LEU A 348 10.68 3.49 -45.57
N ALA A 349 10.01 2.49 -44.99
CA ALA A 349 10.42 1.09 -45.03
C ALA A 349 10.36 0.50 -46.46
N ILE A 350 9.32 0.85 -47.23
CA ILE A 350 9.19 0.46 -48.65
C ILE A 350 10.34 1.06 -49.47
N TRP A 351 10.75 2.29 -49.14
CA TRP A 351 11.89 3.05 -49.69
C TRP A 351 11.85 3.38 -51.19
N ASN A 352 11.41 2.46 -52.05
CA ASN A 352 11.33 2.63 -53.49
C ASN A 352 10.03 3.35 -53.88
N ILE A 353 9.90 4.59 -53.42
CA ILE A 353 8.75 5.47 -53.64
C ILE A 353 9.23 6.82 -54.20
N PRO A 354 8.35 7.62 -54.83
CA PRO A 354 8.71 8.95 -55.33
C PRO A 354 9.30 9.84 -54.22
N ASN A 355 10.29 10.67 -54.55
CA ASN A 355 10.95 11.54 -53.57
C ASN A 355 9.96 12.48 -52.84
N GLY A 356 8.93 12.98 -53.53
CA GLY A 356 7.88 13.77 -52.90
C GLY A 356 7.13 13.02 -51.78
N LEU A 357 6.94 11.70 -51.95
CA LEU A 357 6.31 10.86 -50.92
C LEU A 357 7.26 10.58 -49.75
N LYS A 358 8.57 10.53 -49.98
CA LYS A 358 9.58 10.49 -48.89
C LYS A 358 9.58 11.78 -48.08
N PHE A 359 9.55 12.93 -48.76
CA PHE A 359 9.42 14.24 -48.11
C PHE A 359 8.16 14.31 -47.24
N PHE A 360 7.01 13.91 -47.80
CA PHE A 360 5.78 13.82 -47.03
C PHE A 360 5.96 12.94 -45.79
N ALA A 361 6.57 11.76 -45.92
CA ALA A 361 6.77 10.87 -44.79
C ALA A 361 7.66 11.49 -43.70
N PHE A 362 8.81 12.08 -44.03
CA PHE A 362 9.64 12.76 -43.04
C PHE A 362 8.92 13.93 -42.35
N ILE A 363 8.20 14.76 -43.13
CA ILE A 363 7.41 15.88 -42.59
C ILE A 363 6.27 15.39 -41.69
N ALA A 364 5.61 14.29 -42.06
CA ALA A 364 4.54 13.68 -41.28
C ALA A 364 5.04 13.13 -39.93
N ILE A 365 6.26 12.59 -39.89
CA ILE A 365 6.90 12.22 -38.61
C ILE A 365 7.18 13.48 -37.77
N GLY A 366 7.51 14.62 -38.41
CA GLY A 366 7.73 15.90 -37.71
C GLY A 366 6.45 16.40 -37.04
N TRP A 367 5.30 16.21 -37.69
CA TRP A 367 4.01 16.45 -37.05
C TRP A 367 3.82 15.54 -35.82
N ALA A 368 4.19 14.26 -35.92
CA ALA A 368 4.05 13.31 -34.84
C ALA A 368 4.97 13.59 -33.63
N GLU A 369 6.09 14.27 -33.82
CA GLU A 369 6.93 14.74 -32.70
C GLU A 369 6.21 15.79 -31.85
N GLY A 370 5.42 16.67 -32.48
CA GLY A 370 4.72 17.77 -31.80
C GLY A 370 3.70 17.36 -30.73
N VAL A 371 3.34 16.08 -30.60
CA VAL A 371 2.45 15.62 -29.51
C VAL A 371 3.17 15.28 -28.21
N LEU A 372 4.51 15.24 -28.20
CA LEU A 372 5.32 14.99 -27.01
C LEU A 372 4.91 15.85 -25.79
N PRO A 373 4.78 17.19 -25.87
CA PRO A 373 4.35 18.01 -24.74
C PRO A 373 2.93 17.68 -24.24
N ILE A 374 2.06 17.14 -25.10
CA ILE A 374 0.69 16.76 -24.76
C ILE A 374 0.67 15.44 -24.00
N LEU A 375 1.52 14.49 -24.38
CA LEU A 375 1.69 13.24 -23.65
C LEU A 375 2.20 13.51 -22.22
N ILE A 376 3.17 14.41 -22.08
CA ILE A 376 3.66 14.87 -20.76
C ILE A 376 2.53 15.52 -19.96
N ALA A 377 1.71 16.37 -20.59
CA ALA A 377 0.56 17.00 -19.94
C ALA A 377 -0.50 15.98 -19.50
N TRP A 378 -0.82 14.99 -20.34
CA TRP A 378 -1.77 13.91 -20.01
C TRP A 378 -1.27 13.09 -18.81
N THR A 379 0.02 12.74 -18.79
CA THR A 379 0.66 12.05 -17.67
C THR A 379 0.54 12.84 -16.37
N ALA A 380 0.83 14.14 -16.43
CA ALA A 380 0.76 15.04 -15.29
C ALA A 380 -0.67 15.20 -14.74
N GLU A 381 -1.68 15.17 -15.62
CA GLU A 381 -3.09 15.24 -15.28
C GLU A 381 -3.58 13.95 -14.62
N THR A 382 -3.26 12.79 -15.21
CA THR A 382 -3.64 11.49 -14.66
C THR A 382 -3.01 11.21 -13.28
N LEU A 383 -1.79 11.73 -13.05
CA LEU A 383 -1.07 11.60 -11.78
C LEU A 383 -1.27 12.80 -10.83
N ALA A 384 -2.25 13.67 -11.08
CA ALA A 384 -2.46 14.89 -10.29
C ALA A 384 -2.79 14.64 -8.80
N GLY A 385 -3.23 13.44 -8.45
CA GLY A 385 -3.52 13.01 -7.07
C GLY A 385 -2.28 12.60 -6.26
N ASP A 386 -1.12 12.38 -6.90
CA ASP A 386 0.12 11.96 -6.24
C ASP A 386 1.33 12.70 -6.84
N LEU A 387 1.71 13.81 -6.20
CA LEU A 387 2.75 14.71 -6.69
C LEU A 387 4.14 14.06 -6.77
N GLU A 388 4.44 13.09 -5.89
CA GLU A 388 5.74 12.40 -5.87
C GLU A 388 5.81 11.34 -6.97
N LEU A 389 4.73 10.58 -7.17
CA LEU A 389 4.62 9.65 -8.29
C LEU A 389 4.70 10.38 -9.64
N ARG A 390 4.02 11.53 -9.76
CA ARG A 390 4.12 12.40 -10.94
C ARG A 390 5.56 12.84 -11.20
N ALA A 391 6.26 13.33 -10.17
CA ALA A 391 7.64 13.79 -10.30
C ALA A 391 8.60 12.66 -10.73
N ILE A 392 8.47 11.47 -10.13
CA ILE A 392 9.29 10.31 -10.48
C ILE A 392 8.99 9.82 -11.90
N THR A 393 7.72 9.78 -12.30
CA THR A 393 7.32 9.35 -13.65
C THR A 393 7.92 10.28 -14.70
N LEU A 394 7.80 11.60 -14.52
CA LEU A 394 8.35 12.60 -15.45
C LEU A 394 9.89 12.66 -15.45
N ALA A 395 10.56 12.34 -14.33
CA ALA A 395 12.01 12.20 -14.32
C ALA A 395 12.47 10.93 -15.07
N THR A 396 11.74 9.83 -14.89
CA THR A 396 11.99 8.54 -15.56
C THR A 396 11.80 8.64 -17.06
N TYR A 397 10.81 9.41 -17.52
CA TYR A 397 10.58 9.77 -18.92
C TYR A 397 11.85 10.22 -19.62
N ASN A 398 12.51 11.24 -19.05
CA ASN A 398 13.70 11.82 -19.64
C ASN A 398 14.87 10.82 -19.60
N CYS A 399 15.11 10.21 -18.44
CA CYS A 399 16.23 9.29 -18.26
C CYS A 399 16.16 8.09 -19.21
N LEU A 400 15.02 7.40 -19.27
CA LEU A 400 14.87 6.24 -20.16
C LEU A 400 14.76 6.65 -21.63
N GLY A 401 14.18 7.82 -21.92
CA GLY A 401 14.18 8.41 -23.26
C GLY A 401 15.60 8.51 -23.81
N GLU A 402 16.49 9.18 -23.09
CA GLU A 402 17.89 9.35 -23.51
C GLU A 402 18.67 8.04 -23.54
N VAL A 403 18.42 7.11 -22.60
CA VAL A 403 19.02 5.77 -22.66
C VAL A 403 18.61 5.04 -23.94
N THR A 404 17.36 5.16 -24.40
CA THR A 404 16.97 4.57 -25.69
C THR A 404 17.56 5.31 -26.88
N SER A 405 17.64 6.64 -26.83
CA SER A 405 18.34 7.46 -27.84
C SER A 405 19.83 7.10 -27.95
N LEU A 406 20.45 6.61 -26.87
CA LEU A 406 21.82 6.09 -26.85
C LEU A 406 21.93 4.70 -27.49
N VAL A 407 21.09 3.76 -27.08
CA VAL A 407 21.25 2.33 -27.41
C VAL A 407 20.67 1.98 -28.78
N VAL A 408 19.50 2.51 -29.10
CA VAL A 408 18.74 2.11 -30.29
C VAL A 408 19.46 2.47 -31.59
N PRO A 409 20.11 3.64 -31.74
CA PRO A 409 20.83 3.96 -32.97
C PRO A 409 22.03 3.05 -33.24
N LEU A 410 22.69 2.56 -32.19
CA LEU A 410 23.81 1.62 -32.32
C LEU A 410 23.39 0.28 -32.93
N VAL A 411 22.13 -0.12 -32.74
CA VAL A 411 21.59 -1.41 -33.19
C VAL A 411 20.71 -1.26 -34.43
N ALA A 412 19.72 -0.37 -34.38
CA ALA A 412 18.69 -0.23 -35.41
C ALA A 412 19.08 0.75 -36.53
N TRP A 413 19.94 1.74 -36.25
CA TRP A 413 20.32 2.81 -37.19
C TRP A 413 21.83 2.94 -37.44
N PRO A 414 22.57 1.83 -37.70
CA PRO A 414 24.00 1.94 -37.97
C PRO A 414 24.25 2.75 -39.24
N VAL A 415 25.13 3.76 -39.14
CA VAL A 415 25.44 4.71 -40.23
C VAL A 415 25.91 3.98 -41.50
N SER A 416 26.58 2.83 -41.36
CA SER A 416 27.00 1.95 -42.46
C SER A 416 25.85 1.39 -43.32
N LYS A 417 24.61 1.43 -42.83
CA LYS A 417 23.40 1.01 -43.56
C LYS A 417 22.61 2.20 -44.13
N GLY A 418 23.10 3.42 -43.94
CA GLY A 418 22.54 4.61 -44.57
C GLY A 418 22.76 4.62 -46.09
N PRO A 419 21.95 5.37 -46.86
CA PRO A 419 20.82 6.21 -46.42
C PRO A 419 19.51 5.43 -46.24
N ARG A 420 19.45 4.13 -46.59
CA ARG A 420 18.19 3.36 -46.61
C ARG A 420 17.74 2.86 -45.24
N PHE A 421 18.65 2.53 -44.32
CA PHE A 421 18.32 2.10 -42.95
C PHE A 421 17.15 1.10 -42.83
N LEU A 422 17.07 0.09 -43.70
CA LEU A 422 15.88 -0.79 -43.79
C LEU A 422 15.51 -1.43 -42.44
N GLY A 423 16.50 -1.93 -41.68
CA GLY A 423 16.28 -2.50 -40.35
C GLY A 423 15.71 -1.47 -39.36
N GLY A 424 16.19 -0.23 -39.41
CA GLY A 424 15.70 0.89 -38.60
C GLY A 424 14.26 1.28 -38.93
N TYR A 425 13.89 1.32 -40.21
CA TYR A 425 12.50 1.61 -40.59
C TYR A 425 11.54 0.47 -40.23
N ILE A 426 11.94 -0.79 -40.35
CA ILE A 426 11.15 -1.93 -39.86
C ILE A 426 10.94 -1.81 -38.35
N TRP A 427 12.01 -1.50 -37.60
CA TRP A 427 11.93 -1.22 -36.18
C TRP A 427 10.93 -0.09 -35.87
N ALA A 428 11.04 1.05 -36.56
CA ALA A 428 10.17 2.20 -36.36
C ALA A 428 8.70 1.90 -36.66
N VAL A 429 8.39 1.08 -37.67
CA VAL A 429 7.01 0.64 -37.96
C VAL A 429 6.46 -0.19 -36.81
N VAL A 430 7.21 -1.20 -36.34
CA VAL A 430 6.78 -2.06 -35.22
C VAL A 430 6.55 -1.23 -33.96
N ILE A 431 7.48 -0.33 -33.65
CA ILE A 431 7.37 0.58 -32.49
C ILE A 431 6.17 1.52 -32.63
N SER A 432 5.90 2.04 -33.84
CA SER A 432 4.74 2.91 -34.09
C SER A 432 3.40 2.16 -33.92
N PHE A 433 3.33 0.88 -34.29
CA PHE A 433 2.14 0.05 -34.01
C PHE A 433 1.98 -0.23 -32.52
N ALA A 434 3.08 -0.56 -31.83
CA ALA A 434 3.06 -0.72 -30.38
C ALA A 434 2.63 0.58 -29.67
N TYR A 435 3.04 1.74 -30.20
CA TYR A 435 2.63 3.06 -29.70
C TYR A 435 1.11 3.23 -29.78
N VAL A 436 0.49 2.93 -30.93
CA VAL A 436 -0.98 2.97 -31.09
C VAL A 436 -1.67 2.05 -30.08
N LEU A 437 -1.21 0.81 -29.94
CA LEU A 437 -1.78 -0.15 -29.00
C LEU A 437 -1.65 0.32 -27.55
N ASN A 438 -0.54 0.94 -27.19
CA ASN A 438 -0.32 1.45 -25.85
C ASN A 438 -1.22 2.65 -25.52
N VAL A 439 -1.45 3.56 -26.46
CA VAL A 439 -2.40 4.67 -26.26
C VAL A 439 -3.83 4.13 -26.06
N VAL A 440 -4.22 3.07 -26.79
CA VAL A 440 -5.51 2.39 -26.56
C VAL A 440 -5.55 1.73 -25.17
N LEU A 441 -4.45 1.10 -24.74
CA LEU A 441 -4.36 0.51 -23.40
C LEU A 441 -4.55 1.56 -22.29
N ILE A 442 -3.90 2.73 -22.41
CA ILE A 442 -4.07 3.85 -21.47
C ILE A 442 -5.56 4.25 -21.40
N LEU A 443 -6.23 4.37 -22.54
CA LEU A 443 -7.66 4.72 -22.58
C LEU A 443 -8.56 3.67 -21.91
N VAL A 444 -8.26 2.37 -22.10
CA VAL A 444 -9.03 1.29 -21.46
C VAL A 444 -8.86 1.30 -19.95
N LEU A 445 -7.61 1.45 -19.47
CA LEU A 445 -7.30 1.47 -18.05
C LEU A 445 -7.86 2.72 -17.36
N GLU A 446 -7.77 3.89 -18.00
CA GLU A 446 -8.36 5.12 -17.48
C GLU A 446 -9.89 5.06 -17.42
N LYS A 447 -10.53 4.48 -18.45
CA LYS A 447 -11.99 4.25 -18.44
C LYS A 447 -12.42 3.25 -17.36
N ARG A 448 -11.60 2.23 -17.09
CA ARG A 448 -11.83 1.27 -15.99
C ARG A 448 -11.73 1.96 -14.63
N LYS A 449 -10.69 2.77 -14.43
CA LYS A 449 -10.49 3.56 -13.20
C LYS A 449 -11.63 4.56 -12.98
N ARG A 450 -12.02 5.35 -14.00
CA ARG A 450 -13.17 6.28 -13.93
C ARG A 450 -14.52 5.58 -13.69
N ARG A 451 -14.68 4.31 -14.10
CA ARG A 451 -15.87 3.49 -13.80
C ARG A 451 -15.87 2.94 -12.37
N GLN A 452 -14.69 2.73 -11.79
CA GLN A 452 -14.54 2.35 -10.39
C GLN A 452 -14.73 3.57 -9.46
N ASP A 453 -14.30 4.77 -9.90
CA ASP A 453 -14.43 6.03 -9.15
C ASP A 453 -15.79 6.74 -9.33
N GLN A 454 -16.74 6.19 -10.12
CA GLN A 454 -18.09 6.74 -10.27
C GLN A 454 -19.04 6.18 -9.19
N PRO A 455 -19.80 7.03 -8.46
CA PRO A 455 -20.78 6.52 -7.50
C PRO A 455 -21.88 5.73 -8.22
N LYS A 456 -22.07 4.46 -7.81
CA LYS A 456 -23.09 3.56 -8.36
C LYS A 456 -24.48 4.17 -8.15
N THR A 457 -25.12 4.59 -9.24
CA THR A 457 -26.54 4.96 -9.26
C THR A 457 -27.37 3.69 -9.14
N VAL A 458 -28.10 3.58 -8.03
CA VAL A 458 -29.07 2.51 -7.75
C VAL A 458 -30.28 2.69 -8.67
N PHE A 459 -30.61 1.67 -9.46
CA PHE A 459 -31.89 1.59 -10.15
C PHE A 459 -33.02 1.49 -9.09
N ALA A 460 -33.88 2.49 -8.99
CA ALA A 460 -35.07 2.46 -8.14
C ALA A 460 -36.30 3.04 -8.85
N ASN A 461 -37.34 2.21 -8.89
CA ASN A 461 -38.71 2.35 -9.37
C ASN A 461 -39.28 3.78 -9.57
N GLU A 462 -39.94 3.99 -10.72
CA GLU A 462 -40.62 5.24 -11.16
C GLU A 462 -41.65 5.79 -10.16
N GLU A 463 -42.23 4.96 -9.29
CA GLU A 463 -43.21 5.38 -8.28
C GLU A 463 -42.61 6.21 -7.13
N VAL A 464 -41.30 6.03 -6.88
CA VAL A 464 -40.56 6.82 -5.88
C VAL A 464 -40.20 8.20 -6.43
N ILE A 465 -39.97 8.32 -7.75
CA ILE A 465 -39.64 9.60 -8.41
C ILE A 465 -40.82 10.57 -8.34
N ASP A 466 -42.04 10.10 -8.56
CA ASP A 466 -43.24 10.97 -8.52
C ASP A 466 -43.60 11.40 -7.09
N THR A 467 -43.34 10.51 -6.11
CA THR A 467 -43.52 10.82 -4.69
C THR A 467 -42.45 11.81 -4.19
N MET A 468 -41.20 11.66 -4.63
CA MET A 468 -40.11 12.59 -4.35
C MET A 468 -40.28 13.93 -5.06
N ALA A 469 -40.85 13.95 -6.27
CA ALA A 469 -41.15 15.19 -7.00
C ALA A 469 -42.20 16.03 -6.26
N ARG A 470 -43.29 15.41 -5.78
CA ARG A 470 -44.30 16.11 -4.95
C ARG A 470 -43.76 16.52 -3.58
N ALA A 471 -42.83 15.75 -3.00
CA ALA A 471 -42.13 16.13 -1.78
C ALA A 471 -41.13 17.29 -2.00
N LEU A 472 -40.44 17.32 -3.15
CA LEU A 472 -39.57 18.42 -3.59
C LEU A 472 -40.37 19.68 -3.93
N GLU A 473 -41.58 19.54 -4.45
CA GLU A 473 -42.48 20.66 -4.73
C GLU A 473 -43.05 21.25 -3.43
N ARG A 474 -43.37 20.40 -2.43
CA ARG A 474 -43.69 20.84 -1.05
C ARG A 474 -42.48 21.46 -0.34
N LEU A 475 -41.27 20.92 -0.51
CA LEU A 475 -40.03 21.49 0.03
C LEU A 475 -39.69 22.83 -0.63
N ASN A 476 -39.93 22.99 -1.93
CA ASN A 476 -39.78 24.26 -2.64
C ASN A 476 -40.84 25.29 -2.23
N GLN A 477 -42.08 24.87 -1.89
CA GLN A 477 -43.08 25.76 -1.30
C GLN A 477 -42.72 26.18 0.14
N ILE A 478 -42.14 25.27 0.93
CA ILE A 478 -41.61 25.57 2.28
C ILE A 478 -40.38 26.50 2.19
N GLN A 479 -39.50 26.29 1.20
CA GLN A 479 -38.38 27.20 0.90
C GLN A 479 -38.85 28.58 0.43
N LYS A 480 -39.99 28.67 -0.26
CA LYS A 480 -40.60 29.96 -0.67
C LYS A 480 -41.30 30.70 0.47
N THR A 481 -41.63 30.03 1.58
CA THR A 481 -42.20 30.68 2.79
C THR A 481 -41.14 31.10 3.80
N ILE A 482 -39.89 30.70 3.63
CA ILE A 482 -38.75 31.15 4.43
C ILE A 482 -37.96 32.16 3.61
N ALA A 483 -38.37 33.43 3.70
CA ALA A 483 -37.60 34.53 3.16
C ALA A 483 -36.17 34.54 3.78
N PRO A 484 -35.12 34.86 3.00
CA PRO A 484 -33.84 35.22 3.59
C PRO A 484 -34.04 36.50 4.42
N PRO A 485 -33.43 36.64 5.63
CA PRO A 485 -33.52 37.89 6.34
C PRO A 485 -32.89 39.00 5.49
N SER A 486 -33.64 40.09 5.32
CA SER A 486 -33.17 41.29 4.64
C SER A 486 -32.00 41.91 5.42
N ILE A 487 -31.00 42.39 4.70
CA ILE A 487 -30.06 43.37 5.22
C ILE A 487 -30.31 44.67 4.46
N ALA A 488 -30.94 45.62 5.14
CA ALA A 488 -31.08 47.00 4.72
C ALA A 488 -29.72 47.74 4.73
N PRO A 489 -29.57 48.84 3.97
CA PRO A 489 -28.42 49.73 4.05
C PRO A 489 -28.67 50.84 5.09
N GLU A 490 -27.96 50.81 6.21
CA GLU A 490 -27.78 52.00 7.08
C GLU A 490 -26.37 52.00 7.65
N GLY A 491 -25.74 53.18 7.70
CA GLY A 491 -24.46 53.39 8.38
C GLY A 491 -24.58 53.06 9.87
N GLY A 492 -23.64 52.28 10.39
CA GLY A 492 -23.58 51.89 11.79
C GLY A 492 -22.33 51.07 12.05
N ALA A 493 -21.82 51.12 13.28
CA ALA A 493 -20.68 50.37 13.77
C ALA A 493 -20.69 48.89 13.33
N LEU A 494 -19.50 48.26 13.32
CA LEU A 494 -19.29 46.81 13.28
C LEU A 494 -20.53 46.08 13.82
N LYS A 495 -21.35 45.49 12.93
CA LYS A 495 -22.51 44.70 13.37
C LYS A 495 -21.98 43.57 14.23
N GLU A 496 -22.16 43.68 15.54
CA GLU A 496 -22.04 42.59 16.48
C GLU A 496 -22.88 41.44 15.93
N SER A 497 -22.22 40.38 15.45
CA SER A 497 -22.90 39.12 15.25
C SER A 497 -23.32 38.65 16.63
N THR A 498 -24.62 38.71 16.91
CA THR A 498 -25.21 38.10 18.11
C THR A 498 -24.99 36.58 18.13
N GLU A 499 -24.64 35.96 17.00
CA GLU A 499 -23.87 34.72 17.03
C GLU A 499 -22.43 35.02 17.39
N LYS A 500 -22.13 34.86 18.68
CA LYS A 500 -20.76 34.83 19.20
C LYS A 500 -19.88 34.01 18.25
N LEU A 501 -18.87 34.65 17.65
CA LEU A 501 -17.74 33.98 17.00
C LEU A 501 -17.35 32.76 17.84
N TRP A 502 -17.21 31.59 17.20
CA TRP A 502 -16.83 30.39 17.94
C TRP A 502 -15.48 30.65 18.60
N ARG A 503 -15.47 30.69 19.94
CA ARG A 503 -14.26 30.84 20.73
C ARG A 503 -13.86 29.45 21.20
N PRO A 504 -12.56 29.12 21.14
CA PRO A 504 -12.08 27.91 21.79
C PRO A 504 -12.49 27.94 23.26
N ARG A 505 -12.79 26.75 23.82
CA ARG A 505 -13.18 26.62 25.22
C ARG A 505 -12.07 27.23 26.08
N ASP A 506 -12.45 27.97 27.13
CA ASP A 506 -11.49 28.50 28.10
C ASP A 506 -11.01 27.41 29.07
N ARG A 507 -10.34 26.42 28.49
CA ARG A 507 -9.65 25.33 29.17
C ARG A 507 -8.41 24.97 28.33
N PRO A 508 -7.35 24.43 28.94
CA PRO A 508 -6.20 23.93 28.20
C PRO A 508 -6.62 22.88 27.18
N PHE A 509 -5.82 22.76 26.12
CA PHE A 509 -5.77 21.56 25.31
C PHE A 509 -5.44 20.36 26.21
N ASP A 510 -6.38 19.41 26.22
CA ASP A 510 -6.24 18.13 26.88
C ASP A 510 -6.09 17.06 25.80
N LEU A 511 -4.91 16.46 25.74
CA LEU A 511 -4.60 15.40 24.78
C LEU A 511 -5.28 14.07 25.16
N ALA A 512 -5.67 13.90 26.43
CA ALA A 512 -6.19 12.65 26.96
C ALA A 512 -7.38 12.84 27.92
N PRO A 513 -8.54 13.34 27.45
CA PRO A 513 -9.77 13.32 28.25
C PRO A 513 -10.10 11.91 28.74
N PRO A 514 -10.72 11.73 29.93
CA PRO A 514 -11.04 10.40 30.44
C PRO A 514 -11.90 9.57 29.47
N VAL A 515 -11.57 8.28 29.33
CA VAL A 515 -12.34 7.32 28.54
C VAL A 515 -12.63 6.06 29.36
N LYS A 516 -13.81 5.47 29.19
CA LYS A 516 -14.22 4.23 29.86
C LYS A 516 -14.35 3.08 28.85
N VAL A 517 -13.74 1.94 29.17
CA VAL A 517 -13.74 0.75 28.33
C VAL A 517 -14.32 -0.45 29.07
N ILE A 518 -15.13 -1.26 28.39
CA ILE A 518 -15.51 -2.60 28.88
C ILE A 518 -14.84 -3.65 28.00
N ILE A 519 -14.14 -4.60 28.64
CA ILE A 519 -13.51 -5.75 27.99
C ILE A 519 -14.27 -7.02 28.41
N VAL A 520 -14.61 -7.88 27.46
CA VAL A 520 -15.34 -9.14 27.73
C VAL A 520 -14.43 -10.34 27.47
N GLY A 521 -14.10 -11.07 28.51
CA GLY A 521 -13.20 -12.23 28.51
C GLY A 521 -11.81 -11.91 29.06
N ALA A 522 -11.30 -12.81 29.91
CA ALA A 522 -9.99 -12.78 30.54
C ALA A 522 -9.09 -13.93 30.05
N GLY A 523 -9.23 -14.30 28.76
CA GLY A 523 -8.26 -15.15 28.07
C GLY A 523 -7.01 -14.38 27.65
N ILE A 524 -6.14 -15.02 26.85
CA ILE A 524 -4.90 -14.40 26.32
C ILE A 524 -5.17 -13.01 25.73
N ALA A 525 -6.20 -12.90 24.90
CA ALA A 525 -6.58 -11.66 24.23
C ALA A 525 -7.04 -10.57 25.20
N GLY A 526 -7.83 -10.95 26.22
CA GLY A 526 -8.32 -10.03 27.24
C GLY A 526 -7.19 -9.50 28.12
N ILE A 527 -6.33 -10.40 28.60
CA ILE A 527 -5.16 -10.03 29.42
C ILE A 527 -4.19 -9.15 28.63
N ALA A 528 -3.88 -9.48 27.37
CA ALA A 528 -3.05 -8.64 26.53
C ALA A 528 -3.63 -7.23 26.36
N ALA A 529 -4.95 -7.12 26.12
CA ALA A 529 -5.64 -5.84 26.01
C ALA A 529 -5.63 -5.05 27.32
N SER A 530 -5.92 -5.70 28.46
CA SER A 530 -5.90 -5.08 29.79
C SER A 530 -4.51 -4.58 30.20
N ILE A 531 -3.44 -5.22 29.74
CA ILE A 531 -2.07 -4.76 30.01
C ILE A 531 -1.69 -3.59 29.09
N LEU A 532 -1.97 -3.71 27.79
CA LEU A 532 -1.47 -2.76 26.78
C LEU A 532 -2.29 -1.48 26.70
N LEU A 533 -3.63 -1.54 26.78
CA LEU A 533 -4.50 -0.38 26.61
C LEU A 533 -4.25 0.74 27.63
N PRO A 534 -4.27 0.51 28.96
CA PRO A 534 -4.03 1.58 29.92
C PRO A 534 -2.61 2.16 29.85
N ARG A 535 -1.63 1.39 29.35
CA ARG A 535 -0.26 1.87 29.10
C ARG A 535 -0.13 2.65 27.79
N LYS A 536 -1.08 2.47 26.86
CA LYS A 536 -1.10 3.10 25.54
C LYS A 536 -2.13 4.22 25.43
N VAL A 537 -3.08 4.33 26.33
CA VAL A 537 -4.14 5.33 26.32
C VAL A 537 -4.18 5.98 27.69
N ALA A 538 -3.73 7.23 27.79
CA ALA A 538 -3.75 7.96 29.05
C ALA A 538 -5.19 8.21 29.52
N ASN A 539 -5.41 8.29 30.83
CA ASN A 539 -6.72 8.50 31.46
C ASN A 539 -7.81 7.48 31.03
N LEU A 540 -7.40 6.27 30.66
CA LEU A 540 -8.32 5.17 30.40
C LEU A 540 -8.68 4.47 31.70
N THR A 541 -9.98 4.29 31.92
CA THR A 541 -10.55 3.41 32.96
C THR A 541 -11.20 2.21 32.29
N TYR A 542 -11.09 1.03 32.90
CA TYR A 542 -11.69 -0.17 32.32
C TYR A 542 -12.22 -1.16 33.35
N LYS A 543 -13.14 -2.01 32.91
CA LYS A 543 -13.61 -3.21 33.60
C LYS A 543 -13.50 -4.41 32.68
N VAL A 544 -13.14 -5.56 33.24
CA VAL A 544 -13.11 -6.85 32.54
C VAL A 544 -14.17 -7.75 33.14
N PHE A 545 -15.06 -8.30 32.31
CA PHE A 545 -16.05 -9.30 32.71
C PHE A 545 -15.65 -10.68 32.19
N GLU A 546 -15.52 -11.65 33.09
CA GLU A 546 -15.17 -13.04 32.79
C GLU A 546 -16.20 -13.96 33.43
N LYS A 547 -16.77 -14.88 32.63
CA LYS A 547 -17.78 -15.83 33.11
C LYS A 547 -17.16 -16.93 33.97
N GLN A 548 -15.91 -17.29 33.70
CA GLN A 548 -15.16 -18.27 34.48
C GLN A 548 -14.72 -17.67 35.83
N ASN A 549 -14.21 -18.53 36.70
CA ASN A 549 -13.65 -18.15 38.00
C ASN A 549 -12.12 -17.97 37.97
N ALA A 550 -11.50 -17.95 36.78
CA ALA A 550 -10.05 -17.88 36.61
C ALA A 550 -9.66 -17.21 35.28
N VAL A 551 -8.48 -16.59 35.26
CA VAL A 551 -7.83 -16.07 34.05
C VAL A 551 -7.35 -17.22 33.16
N GLY A 552 -7.33 -17.03 31.84
CA GLY A 552 -6.70 -17.95 30.89
C GLY A 552 -7.61 -18.39 29.75
N GLY A 553 -8.92 -18.09 29.83
CA GLY A 553 -9.89 -18.40 28.77
C GLY A 553 -9.92 -19.88 28.44
N THR A 554 -9.58 -20.26 27.21
CA THR A 554 -9.48 -21.66 26.77
C THR A 554 -8.63 -22.51 27.72
N TRP A 555 -7.53 -21.97 28.24
CA TRP A 555 -6.64 -22.69 29.17
C TRP A 555 -7.21 -22.82 30.59
N ALA A 556 -8.11 -21.91 30.98
CA ALA A 556 -8.85 -22.03 32.24
C ALA A 556 -10.02 -23.03 32.13
N GLN A 557 -10.66 -23.08 30.97
CA GLN A 557 -11.82 -23.93 30.71
C GLN A 557 -11.44 -25.39 30.41
N ASN A 558 -10.42 -25.62 29.59
CA ASN A 558 -10.04 -26.97 29.17
C ASN A 558 -9.03 -27.56 30.17
N ARG A 559 -9.50 -28.51 30.98
CA ARG A 559 -8.73 -29.15 32.06
C ARG A 559 -8.65 -30.68 31.92
N TYR A 560 -8.92 -31.22 30.73
CA TYR A 560 -8.85 -32.65 30.49
C TYR A 560 -7.40 -33.18 30.54
N PRO A 561 -7.18 -34.46 30.89
CA PRO A 561 -5.85 -35.06 30.96
C PRO A 561 -5.09 -34.93 29.64
N GLY A 562 -3.86 -34.43 29.71
CA GLY A 562 -2.99 -34.25 28.55
C GLY A 562 -3.18 -32.95 27.75
N VAL A 563 -4.08 -32.04 28.19
CA VAL A 563 -4.26 -30.75 27.52
C VAL A 563 -2.94 -29.97 27.43
N ARG A 564 -2.52 -29.64 26.21
CA ARG A 564 -1.18 -29.07 25.93
C ARG A 564 -1.20 -28.14 24.73
N CYS A 565 -0.28 -27.17 24.72
CA CYS A 565 -0.05 -26.36 23.53
C CYS A 565 0.69 -27.15 22.45
N ASP A 566 0.35 -26.89 21.20
CA ASP A 566 1.01 -27.45 20.03
C ASP A 566 2.05 -26.48 19.41
N ILE A 567 2.20 -25.29 19.99
CA ILE A 567 3.20 -24.28 19.65
C ILE A 567 4.23 -24.20 20.80
N PRO A 568 5.53 -24.02 20.50
CA PRO A 568 6.55 -24.04 21.54
C PRO A 568 6.35 -22.91 22.56
N SER A 569 6.41 -23.21 23.85
CA SER A 569 6.03 -22.27 24.93
C SER A 569 6.82 -20.97 24.92
N HIS A 570 8.12 -21.05 24.60
CA HIS A 570 8.98 -19.86 24.49
C HIS A 570 8.64 -18.93 23.29
N SER A 571 7.78 -19.38 22.37
CA SER A 571 7.15 -18.56 21.32
C SER A 571 5.66 -18.27 21.60
N TYR A 572 4.97 -19.16 22.32
CA TYR A 572 3.58 -19.03 22.72
C TYR A 572 3.43 -18.26 24.04
N GLN A 573 3.92 -17.02 24.04
CA GLN A 573 3.87 -16.10 25.19
C GLN A 573 3.80 -14.66 24.70
N LEU A 574 3.44 -13.71 25.57
CA LEU A 574 3.45 -12.29 25.20
C LEU A 574 4.90 -11.83 24.97
N THR A 575 5.13 -11.11 23.87
CA THR A 575 6.47 -10.72 23.43
C THR A 575 7.13 -9.75 24.42
N PHE A 576 6.33 -8.94 25.11
CA PHE A 576 6.76 -7.99 26.12
C PHE A 576 6.91 -8.58 27.53
N ALA A 577 6.46 -9.81 27.76
CA ALA A 577 6.52 -10.47 29.07
C ALA A 577 7.06 -11.92 28.94
N PRO A 578 8.30 -12.10 28.47
CA PRO A 578 8.83 -13.44 28.23
C PRO A 578 9.13 -14.17 29.55
N ASN A 579 8.76 -15.44 29.61
CA ASN A 579 8.99 -16.37 30.72
C ASN A 579 10.19 -17.28 30.39
N THR A 580 11.26 -17.20 31.16
CA THR A 580 12.47 -18.04 31.04
C THR A 580 12.32 -19.44 31.66
N HIS A 581 11.24 -19.67 32.42
CA HIS A 581 11.07 -20.83 33.30
C HIS A 581 10.04 -21.85 32.79
N TRP A 582 9.71 -21.86 31.51
CA TRP A 582 8.86 -22.93 30.96
C TRP A 582 9.46 -24.30 31.28
N SER A 583 8.61 -25.23 31.72
CA SER A 583 9.02 -26.56 32.14
C SER A 583 9.39 -27.46 30.95
N GLU A 584 8.62 -27.35 29.88
CA GLU A 584 8.70 -28.19 28.68
C GLU A 584 8.64 -27.36 27.39
N TYR A 585 9.13 -27.91 26.28
CA TYR A 585 9.09 -27.24 24.97
C TYR A 585 7.64 -26.98 24.50
N TYR A 586 6.76 -27.97 24.66
CA TYR A 586 5.32 -27.81 24.54
C TYR A 586 4.70 -27.90 25.93
N SER A 587 4.39 -26.79 26.59
CA SER A 587 3.88 -26.78 27.98
C SER A 587 2.43 -27.23 28.10
N SER A 588 2.11 -27.82 29.25
CA SER A 588 0.76 -28.20 29.64
C SER A 588 -0.15 -26.97 29.78
N GLY A 589 -1.47 -27.19 29.66
CA GLY A 589 -2.45 -26.12 29.70
C GLY A 589 -2.54 -25.39 31.05
N ASP A 590 -2.26 -26.07 32.16
CA ASP A 590 -2.20 -25.48 33.50
C ASP A 590 -1.00 -24.53 33.65
N GLU A 591 0.18 -24.91 33.16
CA GLU A 591 1.37 -24.04 33.19
C GLU A 591 1.14 -22.75 32.39
N ILE A 592 0.50 -22.86 31.21
CA ILE A 592 0.14 -21.70 30.38
C ILE A 592 -0.90 -20.83 31.09
N GLN A 593 -1.90 -21.43 31.74
CA GLN A 593 -2.88 -20.67 32.51
C GLN A 593 -2.24 -19.93 33.69
N GLN A 594 -1.33 -20.58 34.42
CA GLN A 594 -0.57 -19.96 35.51
C GLN A 594 0.31 -18.80 35.01
N TYR A 595 0.89 -18.90 33.81
CA TYR A 595 1.61 -17.78 33.21
C TYR A 595 0.71 -16.55 33.06
N TYR A 596 -0.49 -16.68 32.48
CA TYR A 596 -1.41 -15.54 32.32
C TYR A 596 -2.00 -15.05 33.64
N ASP A 597 -2.21 -15.94 34.62
CA ASP A 597 -2.60 -15.57 35.98
C ASP A 597 -1.53 -14.71 36.66
N ARG A 598 -0.24 -15.09 36.55
CA ARG A 598 0.89 -14.28 37.03
C ARG A 598 0.93 -12.92 36.33
N LEU A 599 0.75 -12.88 35.01
CA LEU A 599 0.72 -11.59 34.29
C LEU A 599 -0.43 -10.69 34.76
N ALA A 600 -1.60 -11.25 35.08
CA ALA A 600 -2.71 -10.46 35.61
C ALA A 600 -2.34 -9.80 36.96
N LYS A 601 -1.58 -10.50 37.81
CA LYS A 601 -1.05 -9.98 39.08
C LYS A 601 0.05 -8.94 38.85
N ASP A 602 1.09 -9.32 38.12
CA ASP A 602 2.31 -8.51 37.93
C ASP A 602 2.02 -7.16 37.27
N PHE A 603 1.01 -7.10 36.39
CA PHE A 603 0.62 -5.88 35.68
C PHE A 603 -0.58 -5.14 36.27
N GLY A 604 -1.14 -5.62 37.40
CA GLY A 604 -2.24 -4.96 38.13
C GLY A 604 -3.61 -5.10 37.47
N VAL A 605 -3.88 -6.19 36.75
CA VAL A 605 -5.17 -6.40 36.07
C VAL A 605 -6.26 -6.90 37.02
N GLU A 606 -5.90 -7.57 38.12
CA GLU A 606 -6.85 -8.17 39.09
C GLU A 606 -7.87 -7.17 39.64
N GLU A 607 -7.47 -5.91 39.87
CA GLU A 607 -8.38 -4.87 40.41
C GLU A 607 -9.52 -4.48 39.46
N HIS A 608 -9.38 -4.82 38.17
CA HIS A 608 -10.37 -4.54 37.12
C HIS A 608 -11.17 -5.78 36.70
N LEU A 609 -10.79 -6.97 37.18
CA LEU A 609 -11.37 -8.25 36.81
C LEU A 609 -12.61 -8.58 37.65
N ASN A 610 -13.69 -8.94 36.96
CA ASN A 610 -14.94 -9.38 37.56
C ASN A 610 -15.24 -10.81 37.09
N PHE A 611 -14.82 -11.79 37.89
CA PHE A 611 -15.09 -13.21 37.63
C PHE A 611 -16.53 -13.59 37.90
N LYS A 612 -16.98 -14.70 37.32
CA LYS A 612 -18.38 -15.15 37.40
C LYS A 612 -19.36 -14.06 36.97
N HIS A 613 -18.98 -13.25 35.98
CA HIS A 613 -19.83 -12.23 35.39
C HIS A 613 -20.01 -12.50 33.90
N GLU A 614 -21.23 -12.81 33.49
CA GLU A 614 -21.58 -13.07 32.10
C GLU A 614 -22.22 -11.84 31.47
N VAL A 615 -21.73 -11.43 30.30
CA VAL A 615 -22.36 -10.35 29.52
C VAL A 615 -23.53 -10.92 28.74
N LEU A 616 -24.73 -10.39 28.98
CA LEU A 616 -25.97 -10.84 28.37
C LEU A 616 -26.33 -10.07 27.09
N SER A 617 -25.91 -8.80 26.99
CA SER A 617 -26.09 -7.97 25.79
C SER A 617 -25.22 -6.73 25.85
N ALA A 618 -24.79 -6.23 24.68
CA ALA A 618 -24.16 -4.93 24.52
C ALA A 618 -24.90 -4.16 23.41
N ILE A 619 -25.39 -2.96 23.73
CA ILE A 619 -26.20 -2.14 22.81
C ILE A 619 -25.62 -0.74 22.72
N TRP A 620 -25.31 -0.29 21.51
CA TRP A 620 -24.88 1.08 21.25
C TRP A 620 -26.07 2.04 21.39
N SER A 621 -25.89 3.12 22.15
CA SER A 621 -26.83 4.23 22.21
C SER A 621 -26.30 5.40 21.39
N ASP A 622 -27.04 5.77 20.34
CA ASP A 622 -26.72 6.95 19.54
C ASP A 622 -26.98 8.27 20.28
N ASP A 623 -27.87 8.27 21.28
CA ASP A 623 -28.21 9.47 22.05
C ASP A 623 -27.06 9.92 22.96
N VAL A 624 -26.46 8.95 23.67
CA VAL A 624 -25.36 9.23 24.62
C VAL A 624 -23.97 8.87 24.06
N LYS A 625 -23.90 8.25 22.88
CA LYS A 625 -22.68 7.78 22.22
C LYS A 625 -21.85 6.85 23.12
N GLN A 626 -22.54 5.91 23.75
CA GLN A 626 -21.96 4.92 24.66
C GLN A 626 -22.61 3.55 24.47
N TRP A 627 -21.86 2.51 24.82
CA TRP A 627 -22.36 1.15 24.96
C TRP A 627 -23.09 0.97 26.28
N ILE A 628 -24.27 0.36 26.24
CA ILE A 628 -25.06 -0.09 27.39
C ILE A 628 -24.92 -1.62 27.46
N VAL A 629 -24.27 -2.10 28.51
CA VAL A 629 -23.88 -3.50 28.68
C VAL A 629 -24.65 -4.09 29.85
N LYS A 630 -25.44 -5.14 29.61
CA LYS A 630 -26.11 -5.90 30.65
C LYS A 630 -25.24 -7.06 31.09
N VAL A 631 -25.04 -7.19 32.39
CA VAL A 631 -24.16 -8.18 33.01
C VAL A 631 -24.93 -8.94 34.07
N GLN A 632 -24.75 -10.26 34.12
CA GLN A 632 -25.25 -11.12 35.17
C GLN A 632 -24.10 -11.59 36.05
N ASN A 633 -24.21 -11.39 37.35
CA ASN A 633 -23.36 -12.05 38.33
C ASN A 633 -23.86 -13.49 38.52
N LEU A 634 -23.08 -14.46 38.07
CA LEU A 634 -23.42 -15.89 38.13
C LEU A 634 -23.35 -16.47 39.56
N ALA A 635 -22.69 -15.77 40.50
CA ALA A 635 -22.64 -16.20 41.89
C ALA A 635 -23.89 -15.78 42.68
N THR A 636 -24.45 -14.59 42.41
CA THR A 636 -25.62 -14.04 43.12
C THR A 636 -26.92 -14.13 42.32
N GLY A 637 -26.83 -14.29 40.99
CA GLY A 637 -27.96 -14.19 40.06
C GLY A 637 -28.36 -12.76 39.70
N GLU A 638 -27.73 -11.74 40.29
CA GLU A 638 -28.04 -10.32 40.05
C GLU A 638 -27.74 -9.90 38.62
N ILE A 639 -28.64 -9.14 38.01
CA ILE A 639 -28.45 -8.52 36.69
C ILE A 639 -28.36 -7.01 36.86
N PHE A 640 -27.29 -6.41 36.37
CA PHE A 640 -27.07 -4.96 36.38
C PHE A 640 -26.62 -4.44 35.01
N THR A 641 -26.57 -3.12 34.87
CA THR A 641 -26.20 -2.44 33.63
C THR A 641 -24.99 -1.54 33.85
N GLU A 642 -24.05 -1.58 32.92
CA GLU A 642 -22.86 -0.73 32.87
C GLU A 642 -22.83 0.04 31.55
N THR A 643 -22.19 1.22 31.58
CA THR A 643 -21.95 2.01 30.37
C THR A 643 -20.46 2.13 30.06
N SER A 644 -20.10 2.30 28.79
CA SER A 644 -18.72 2.56 28.36
C SER A 644 -18.65 3.32 27.05
N ASP A 645 -17.57 4.06 26.83
CA ASP A 645 -17.32 4.75 25.55
C ASP A 645 -16.90 3.75 24.46
N PHE A 646 -16.12 2.73 24.84
CA PHE A 646 -15.66 1.67 23.95
C PHE A 646 -15.94 0.28 24.51
N PHE A 647 -16.30 -0.65 23.62
CA PHE A 647 -16.59 -2.03 23.96
C PHE A 647 -15.64 -2.98 23.22
N ILE A 648 -14.95 -3.83 23.96
CA ILE A 648 -13.91 -4.73 23.43
C ILE A 648 -14.30 -6.18 23.70
N LEU A 649 -14.53 -6.95 22.64
CA LEU A 649 -14.79 -8.38 22.71
C LEU A 649 -13.47 -9.16 22.67
N ALA A 650 -13.18 -9.90 23.73
CA ALA A 650 -12.03 -10.79 23.88
C ALA A 650 -12.44 -12.20 24.35
N ALA A 651 -13.66 -12.62 24.03
CA ALA A 651 -14.29 -13.86 24.53
C ALA A 651 -13.75 -15.16 23.89
N GLY A 652 -12.86 -15.04 22.89
CA GLY A 652 -12.37 -16.16 22.11
C GLY A 652 -13.45 -16.84 21.26
N ARG A 653 -13.03 -17.85 20.48
CA ARG A 653 -13.90 -18.59 19.53
C ARG A 653 -14.09 -20.07 19.84
N LEU A 654 -13.41 -20.57 20.88
CA LEU A 654 -13.43 -21.98 21.31
C LEU A 654 -13.87 -22.06 22.78
N ASN A 655 -15.15 -21.75 23.05
CA ASN A 655 -15.67 -21.59 24.41
C ASN A 655 -17.00 -22.30 24.69
N VAL A 656 -17.91 -22.47 23.72
CA VAL A 656 -19.19 -23.18 23.87
C VAL A 656 -19.01 -24.62 23.40
N PRO A 657 -19.10 -25.62 24.28
CA PRO A 657 -18.99 -27.04 23.93
C PRO A 657 -20.00 -27.46 22.85
N LYS A 658 -19.55 -28.18 21.83
CA LYS A 658 -20.44 -28.71 20.77
C LYS A 658 -20.74 -30.16 21.03
N TYR A 659 -21.97 -30.47 21.44
CA TYR A 659 -22.42 -31.85 21.60
C TYR A 659 -22.98 -32.40 20.27
N PRO A 660 -22.64 -33.64 19.87
CA PRO A 660 -23.19 -34.24 18.67
C PRO A 660 -24.69 -34.53 18.83
N LYS A 661 -25.46 -34.34 17.76
CA LYS A 661 -26.91 -34.60 17.72
C LYS A 661 -27.21 -36.11 17.59
N ILE A 662 -26.78 -36.90 18.57
CA ILE A 662 -27.04 -38.35 18.62
C ILE A 662 -28.37 -38.57 19.37
N PRO A 663 -29.38 -39.19 18.74
CA PRO A 663 -30.63 -39.55 19.41
C PRO A 663 -30.36 -40.36 20.68
N GLY A 664 -31.04 -40.02 21.79
CA GLY A 664 -30.89 -40.72 23.06
C GLY A 664 -29.65 -40.34 23.90
N LEU A 665 -28.67 -39.62 23.36
CA LEU A 665 -27.39 -39.37 24.06
C LEU A 665 -27.55 -38.64 25.40
N LYS A 666 -28.42 -37.62 25.46
CA LYS A 666 -28.71 -36.88 26.70
C LYS A 666 -30.01 -37.31 27.39
N THR A 667 -30.84 -38.10 26.73
CA THR A 667 -32.23 -38.38 27.17
C THR A 667 -32.47 -39.83 27.56
N VAL A 668 -31.73 -40.78 27.00
CA VAL A 668 -31.92 -42.23 27.18
C VAL A 668 -30.73 -42.86 27.89
N TYR A 669 -29.51 -42.46 27.53
CA TYR A 669 -28.29 -43.02 28.11
C TYR A 669 -28.20 -42.70 29.61
N GLN A 670 -27.94 -43.74 30.43
CA GLN A 670 -27.94 -43.64 31.88
C GLN A 670 -26.54 -43.43 32.47
N GLY A 671 -25.48 -43.61 31.68
CA GLY A 671 -24.10 -43.39 32.09
C GLY A 671 -23.69 -41.92 32.08
N THR A 672 -22.40 -41.66 32.28
CA THR A 672 -21.87 -40.28 32.26
C THR A 672 -21.60 -39.81 30.85
N VAL A 673 -22.10 -38.64 30.44
CA VAL A 673 -21.74 -37.98 29.19
C VAL A 673 -21.08 -36.65 29.51
N VAL A 674 -19.90 -36.39 28.95
CA VAL A 674 -19.13 -35.19 29.28
C VAL A 674 -18.33 -34.69 28.10
N HIS A 675 -18.34 -33.37 27.88
CA HIS A 675 -17.48 -32.73 26.91
C HIS A 675 -16.10 -32.45 27.49
N THR A 676 -15.03 -32.52 26.68
CA THR A 676 -13.66 -32.29 27.17
C THR A 676 -13.44 -30.90 27.80
N ALA A 677 -14.25 -29.91 27.40
CA ALA A 677 -14.21 -28.55 27.93
C ALA A 677 -14.98 -28.34 29.25
N GLU A 678 -15.62 -29.40 29.78
CA GLU A 678 -16.39 -29.40 31.03
C GLU A 678 -15.77 -30.40 32.03
N TRP A 679 -14.48 -30.69 31.86
CA TRP A 679 -13.76 -31.70 32.63
C TRP A 679 -13.61 -31.33 34.12
N THR A 680 -13.75 -32.33 34.99
CA THR A 680 -13.57 -32.19 36.45
C THR A 680 -12.60 -33.25 36.98
N GLU A 681 -11.96 -32.99 38.12
CA GLU A 681 -11.08 -33.97 38.79
C GLU A 681 -11.84 -35.25 39.18
N ASP A 682 -13.09 -35.12 39.61
CA ASP A 682 -13.96 -36.25 39.93
C ASP A 682 -14.16 -37.19 38.74
N LEU A 683 -14.27 -36.64 37.51
CA LEU A 683 -14.37 -37.44 36.31
C LEU A 683 -13.10 -38.27 36.06
N THR A 684 -11.91 -37.69 36.25
CA THR A 684 -10.64 -38.42 36.13
C THR A 684 -10.63 -39.64 37.05
N ASN A 685 -11.03 -39.47 38.31
CA ASN A 685 -11.07 -40.56 39.29
C ASN A 685 -12.08 -41.67 38.94
N LYS A 686 -13.16 -41.32 38.23
CA LYS A 686 -14.20 -42.27 37.79
C LYS A 686 -13.79 -43.13 36.61
N LEU A 687 -12.73 -42.80 35.86
CA LEU A 687 -12.31 -43.55 34.68
C LEU A 687 -11.76 -44.95 35.01
N LYS A 688 -11.28 -45.15 36.25
CA LYS A 688 -10.55 -46.35 36.64
C LYS A 688 -11.37 -47.63 36.40
N GLY A 689 -10.88 -48.49 35.52
CA GLY A 689 -11.52 -49.77 35.18
C GLY A 689 -12.84 -49.65 34.41
N LYS A 690 -13.16 -48.47 33.87
CA LYS A 690 -14.39 -48.24 33.09
C LYS A 690 -14.22 -48.51 31.61
N ARG A 691 -15.33 -48.84 30.95
CA ARG A 691 -15.46 -48.85 29.49
C ARG A 691 -15.84 -47.44 29.03
N VAL A 692 -15.08 -46.87 28.10
CA VAL A 692 -15.22 -45.46 27.72
C VAL A 692 -15.43 -45.33 26.22
N ALA A 693 -16.36 -44.49 25.79
CA ALA A 693 -16.43 -44.04 24.40
C ALA A 693 -15.75 -42.68 24.27
N VAL A 694 -14.85 -42.51 23.30
CA VAL A 694 -14.27 -41.20 22.93
C VAL A 694 -14.74 -40.82 21.54
N ILE A 695 -15.60 -39.81 21.44
CA ILE A 695 -16.19 -39.35 20.17
C ILE A 695 -15.38 -38.17 19.62
N GLY A 696 -14.68 -38.38 18.51
CA GLY A 696 -13.90 -37.37 17.78
C GLY A 696 -12.38 -37.54 17.95
N ASN A 697 -11.63 -37.29 16.87
CA ASN A 697 -10.16 -37.44 16.79
C ASN A 697 -9.41 -36.13 16.51
N GLY A 698 -10.02 -34.98 16.84
CA GLY A 698 -9.33 -33.69 16.83
C GLY A 698 -8.28 -33.61 17.96
N ALA A 699 -7.71 -32.43 18.19
CA ALA A 699 -6.66 -32.24 19.21
C ALA A 699 -7.06 -32.80 20.59
N SER A 700 -8.26 -32.46 21.09
CA SER A 700 -8.74 -32.98 22.37
C SER A 700 -8.89 -34.50 22.39
N GLY A 701 -9.37 -35.09 21.30
CA GLY A 701 -9.57 -36.54 21.19
C GLY A 701 -8.25 -37.32 21.18
N GLN A 702 -7.25 -36.82 20.45
CA GLN A 702 -5.93 -37.47 20.40
C GLN A 702 -5.19 -37.33 21.74
N GLN A 703 -5.20 -36.14 22.34
CA GLN A 703 -4.55 -35.91 23.63
C GLN A 703 -5.20 -36.74 24.73
N ILE A 704 -6.54 -36.77 24.81
CA ILE A 704 -7.22 -37.48 25.88
C ILE A 704 -7.08 -38.99 25.77
N LEU A 705 -7.16 -39.55 24.56
CA LEU A 705 -7.05 -41.00 24.33
C LEU A 705 -5.77 -41.56 24.96
N VAL A 706 -4.64 -40.89 24.71
CA VAL A 706 -3.32 -41.31 25.21
C VAL A 706 -3.28 -41.24 26.74
N ASN A 707 -3.85 -40.18 27.33
CA ASN A 707 -3.71 -39.90 28.76
C ASN A 707 -4.72 -40.64 29.65
N ILE A 708 -5.71 -41.33 29.08
CA ILE A 708 -6.68 -42.15 29.86
C ILE A 708 -6.52 -43.66 29.62
N LEU A 709 -5.60 -44.07 28.74
CA LEU A 709 -5.47 -45.46 28.29
C LEU A 709 -5.10 -46.43 29.42
N GLU A 710 -4.24 -46.00 30.35
CA GLU A 710 -3.80 -46.84 31.47
C GLU A 710 -4.93 -47.04 32.49
N ASP A 711 -5.69 -45.97 32.76
CA ASP A 711 -6.74 -45.97 33.78
C ASP A 711 -8.02 -46.68 33.34
N THR A 712 -8.29 -46.78 32.05
CA THR A 712 -9.53 -47.39 31.53
C THR A 712 -9.39 -48.89 31.28
N ALA A 713 -10.52 -49.61 31.34
CA ALA A 713 -10.57 -51.04 31.01
C ALA A 713 -10.65 -51.26 29.49
N HIS A 714 -11.40 -50.40 28.78
CA HIS A 714 -11.62 -50.46 27.34
C HIS A 714 -11.99 -49.08 26.80
N ILE A 715 -11.59 -48.76 25.57
CA ILE A 715 -11.96 -47.51 24.88
C ILE A 715 -12.49 -47.79 23.48
N ASP A 716 -13.72 -47.34 23.20
CA ASP A 716 -14.24 -47.24 21.84
C ASP A 716 -13.95 -45.83 21.28
N HIS A 717 -12.99 -45.71 20.37
CA HIS A 717 -12.59 -44.42 19.79
C HIS A 717 -13.28 -44.19 18.44
N TYR A 718 -14.31 -43.36 18.43
CA TYR A 718 -15.11 -43.09 17.24
C TYR A 718 -14.50 -41.97 16.39
N VAL A 719 -14.11 -42.31 15.17
CA VAL A 719 -13.43 -41.43 14.23
C VAL A 719 -14.26 -41.26 12.96
N ARG A 720 -14.65 -40.02 12.66
CA ARG A 720 -15.43 -39.70 11.44
C ARG A 720 -14.56 -39.27 10.26
N SER A 721 -13.48 -38.53 10.52
CA SER A 721 -12.64 -37.96 9.47
C SER A 721 -11.18 -38.09 9.88
N ARG A 722 -10.33 -38.49 8.94
CA ARG A 722 -8.89 -38.63 9.14
C ARG A 722 -8.23 -37.26 9.42
N GLN A 723 -7.09 -37.27 10.11
CA GLN A 723 -6.33 -36.07 10.49
C GLN A 723 -4.85 -36.29 10.24
N TRP A 724 -4.14 -35.22 9.87
CA TRP A 724 -2.68 -35.23 9.80
C TRP A 724 -2.10 -35.24 11.22
N THR A 725 -1.85 -36.44 11.75
CA THR A 725 -1.16 -36.62 13.04
C THR A 725 0.34 -36.63 12.83
N VAL A 726 1.04 -35.69 13.48
CA VAL A 726 2.49 -35.50 13.36
C VAL A 726 3.14 -35.60 14.74
N SER A 727 4.45 -35.81 14.81
CA SER A 727 5.16 -35.90 16.08
C SER A 727 5.52 -34.54 16.67
N SER A 728 5.83 -33.57 15.79
CA SER A 728 6.18 -32.21 16.17
C SER A 728 6.08 -31.33 14.93
N PHE A 729 5.81 -30.04 15.11
CA PHE A 729 5.99 -29.11 14.01
C PHE A 729 7.46 -28.91 13.66
N ASN A 730 8.39 -29.11 14.60
CA ASN A 730 9.84 -29.00 14.39
C ASN A 730 10.49 -30.40 14.27
N PRO A 731 11.08 -30.76 13.11
CA PRO A 731 11.62 -32.08 12.83
C PRO A 731 12.95 -32.36 13.54
N ASN A 732 13.63 -31.34 14.05
CA ASN A 732 14.90 -31.49 14.77
C ASN A 732 14.70 -31.77 16.26
N LEU A 733 13.46 -31.65 16.76
CA LEU A 733 13.12 -32.06 18.11
C LEU A 733 12.93 -33.57 18.18
N VAL A 734 13.30 -34.14 19.32
CA VAL A 734 12.87 -35.47 19.69
C VAL A 734 11.35 -35.50 19.56
N SER A 735 10.84 -36.44 18.75
CA SER A 735 9.40 -36.65 18.60
C SER A 735 8.80 -36.81 19.99
N ALA A 736 7.75 -36.03 20.30
CA ALA A 736 7.07 -36.15 21.59
C ALA A 736 6.59 -37.59 21.79
N LYS A 737 6.85 -38.16 22.96
CA LYS A 737 6.52 -39.55 23.32
C LYS A 737 5.54 -39.57 24.49
N ILE A 738 4.97 -40.74 24.80
CA ILE A 738 4.08 -40.90 25.96
C ILE A 738 4.78 -40.50 27.27
N ASP A 739 6.06 -40.86 27.41
CA ASP A 739 6.92 -40.56 28.55
C ASP A 739 7.62 -39.19 28.46
N LEU A 740 7.54 -38.52 27.31
CA LEU A 740 8.08 -37.18 27.08
C LEU A 740 7.09 -36.35 26.23
N PRO A 741 5.90 -36.05 26.78
CA PRO A 741 4.80 -35.45 26.02
C PRO A 741 5.09 -34.02 25.57
N GLY A 742 5.97 -33.30 26.28
CA GLY A 742 6.44 -31.97 25.92
C GLY A 742 7.64 -31.93 24.97
N ALA A 743 8.09 -33.07 24.44
CA ALA A 743 9.26 -33.26 23.57
C ALA A 743 10.65 -32.97 24.17
N HIS A 744 10.76 -31.97 25.05
CA HIS A 744 11.99 -31.61 25.77
C HIS A 744 11.62 -31.03 27.13
N ILE A 745 12.32 -31.47 28.18
CA ILE A 745 12.19 -30.93 29.54
C ILE A 745 13.39 -30.01 29.78
N TYR A 746 13.13 -28.74 30.09
CA TYR A 746 14.20 -27.77 30.34
C TYR A 746 14.82 -28.01 31.71
N THR A 747 16.14 -28.24 31.70
CA THR A 747 16.96 -28.39 32.90
C THR A 747 17.08 -27.08 33.66
N ASP A 748 17.37 -27.17 34.96
CA ASP A 748 17.64 -25.98 35.77
C ASP A 748 18.87 -25.20 35.29
N GLU A 749 19.81 -25.86 34.59
CA GLU A 749 20.94 -25.18 33.96
C GLU A 749 20.51 -24.34 32.75
N GLU A 750 19.65 -24.87 31.88
CA GLU A 750 19.09 -24.10 30.77
C GLU A 750 18.29 -22.90 31.26
N LYS A 751 17.42 -23.09 32.27
CA LYS A 751 16.64 -21.99 32.88
C LYS A 751 17.57 -20.92 33.49
N ARG A 752 18.57 -21.34 34.28
CA ARG A 752 19.59 -20.42 34.84
C ARG A 752 20.39 -19.70 33.75
N ARG A 753 20.69 -20.35 32.63
CA ARG A 753 21.34 -19.71 31.49
C ARG A 753 20.45 -18.63 30.89
N PHE A 754 19.16 -18.93 30.67
CA PHE A 754 18.21 -17.94 30.14
C PHE A 754 18.05 -16.72 31.05
N ASP A 755 18.12 -16.90 32.38
CA ASP A 755 18.08 -15.78 33.33
C ASP A 755 19.36 -14.94 33.32
N LYS A 756 20.53 -15.59 33.25
CA LYS A 756 21.84 -14.92 33.31
C LYS A 756 22.24 -14.25 31.99
N ASP A 757 21.75 -14.76 30.86
CA ASP A 757 22.08 -14.27 29.52
C ASP A 757 20.81 -13.98 28.71
N PRO A 758 20.24 -12.76 28.85
CA PRO A 758 19.06 -12.34 28.10
C PRO A 758 19.25 -12.39 26.58
N GLN A 759 20.47 -12.22 26.09
CA GLN A 759 20.77 -12.27 24.66
C GLN A 759 20.72 -13.70 24.14
N ALA A 760 21.28 -14.66 24.87
CA ALA A 760 21.16 -16.08 24.54
C ALA A 760 19.68 -16.51 24.54
N TYR A 761 18.90 -16.06 25.52
CA TYR A 761 17.48 -16.36 25.55
C TYR A 761 16.71 -15.75 24.36
N LEU A 762 17.03 -14.50 23.99
CA LEU A 762 16.46 -13.87 22.80
C LEU A 762 16.79 -14.64 21.52
N GLU A 763 18.04 -15.07 21.32
CA GLU A 763 18.40 -15.87 20.15
C GLU A 763 17.72 -17.23 20.13
N TYR A 764 17.56 -17.89 21.29
CA TYR A 764 16.80 -19.13 21.39
C TYR A 764 15.35 -18.95 20.93
N ARG A 765 14.68 -17.89 21.40
CA ARG A 765 13.33 -17.55 20.94
C ARG A 765 13.26 -17.24 19.44
N ARG A 766 14.25 -16.50 18.92
CA ARG A 766 14.35 -16.20 17.49
C ARG A 766 14.51 -17.46 16.66
N GLU A 767 15.31 -18.43 17.11
CA GLU A 767 15.49 -19.71 16.44
C GLU A 767 14.15 -20.46 16.33
N ILE A 768 13.42 -20.56 17.44
CA ILE A 768 12.09 -21.18 17.46
C ILE A 768 11.14 -20.46 16.49
N GLU A 769 11.06 -19.13 16.55
CA GLU A 769 10.11 -18.38 15.72
C GLU A 769 10.47 -18.41 14.23
N ARG A 770 11.75 -18.27 13.86
CA ARG A 770 12.21 -18.32 12.45
C ARG A 770 11.73 -19.57 11.73
N TYR A 771 11.55 -20.68 12.43
CA TYR A 771 11.05 -21.92 11.86
C TYR A 771 9.58 -21.83 11.38
N PHE A 772 8.75 -21.05 12.08
CA PHE A 772 7.34 -20.85 11.73
C PHE A 772 7.16 -19.76 10.67
N HIS A 773 8.11 -18.85 10.53
CA HIS A 773 8.14 -17.83 9.48
C HIS A 773 8.73 -18.41 8.17
N GLY A 774 8.14 -18.10 7.00
CA GLY A 774 8.73 -18.46 5.69
C GLY A 774 8.27 -19.77 5.03
N ARG A 775 7.06 -20.27 5.35
CA ARG A 775 6.46 -21.46 4.70
C ARG A 775 5.24 -21.12 3.84
N TYR A 776 5.26 -19.96 3.20
CA TYR A 776 4.06 -19.46 2.54
C TYR A 776 3.68 -20.32 1.31
N GLU A 777 4.70 -20.76 0.56
CA GLU A 777 4.59 -21.59 -0.63
C GLU A 777 3.92 -22.95 -0.32
N GLY A 778 4.17 -23.50 0.87
CA GLY A 778 3.52 -24.73 1.35
C GLY A 778 2.02 -24.59 1.65
N THR A 779 1.47 -23.37 1.61
CA THR A 779 0.03 -23.12 1.76
C THR A 779 -0.72 -23.03 0.42
N ILE A 780 0.01 -23.08 -0.71
CA ILE A 780 -0.56 -22.99 -2.06
C ILE A 780 -0.95 -24.39 -2.53
N SER A 781 -2.17 -24.54 -3.03
CA SER A 781 -2.69 -25.82 -3.53
C SER A 781 -1.87 -26.32 -4.72
N GLY A 782 -1.41 -27.57 -4.65
CA GLY A 782 -0.62 -28.20 -5.72
C GLY A 782 0.82 -27.70 -5.84
N SER A 783 1.32 -26.91 -4.87
CA SER A 783 2.73 -26.49 -4.86
C SER A 783 3.66 -27.66 -4.56
N LYS A 784 4.91 -27.55 -5.04
CA LYS A 784 5.95 -28.55 -4.76
C LYS A 784 6.25 -28.63 -3.27
N GLU A 785 6.18 -27.50 -2.59
CA GLU A 785 6.45 -27.38 -1.15
C GLU A 785 5.36 -28.07 -0.33
N ASN A 786 4.08 -27.97 -0.72
CA ASN A 786 3.02 -28.70 -0.03
C ASN A 786 3.12 -30.21 -0.27
N GLU A 787 3.45 -30.63 -1.50
CA GLU A 787 3.66 -32.04 -1.82
C GLU A 787 4.84 -32.66 -1.04
N GLN A 788 5.92 -31.90 -0.85
CA GLN A 788 7.03 -32.31 0.03
C GLN A 788 6.61 -32.46 1.49
N ILE A 789 5.73 -31.57 1.99
CA ILE A 789 5.16 -31.70 3.34
C ILE A 789 4.33 -32.99 3.44
N ARG A 790 3.50 -33.27 2.43
CA ARG A 790 2.70 -34.49 2.36
C ARG A 790 3.56 -35.75 2.42
N GLN A 791 4.54 -35.85 1.53
CA GLN A 791 5.47 -36.99 1.49
C GLN A 791 6.16 -37.21 2.83
N LYS A 792 6.64 -36.13 3.46
CA LYS A 792 7.27 -36.22 4.77
C LYS A 792 6.32 -36.73 5.86
N TYR A 793 5.07 -36.26 5.88
CA TYR A 793 4.08 -36.73 6.85
C TYR A 793 3.68 -38.18 6.61
N GLU A 794 3.58 -38.61 5.35
CA GLU A 794 3.31 -40.00 4.98
C GLU A 794 4.47 -40.93 5.39
N GLU A 795 5.72 -40.54 5.12
CA GLU A 795 6.92 -41.27 5.54
C GLU A 795 7.00 -41.40 7.06
N GLU A 796 6.73 -40.31 7.80
CA GLU A 796 6.71 -40.30 9.26
C GLU A 796 5.62 -41.23 9.81
N LEU A 797 4.41 -41.15 9.25
CA LEU A 797 3.29 -42.01 9.66
C LEU A 797 3.62 -43.49 9.41
N LEU A 798 4.12 -43.85 8.23
CA LEU A 798 4.48 -45.22 7.90
C LEU A 798 5.61 -45.74 8.80
N THR A 799 6.58 -44.90 9.12
CA THR A 799 7.68 -45.22 10.05
C THR A 799 7.13 -45.51 11.45
N ARG A 800 6.23 -44.67 11.97
CA ARG A 800 5.60 -44.87 13.29
C ARG A 800 4.71 -46.11 13.33
N LEU A 801 4.16 -46.52 12.19
CA LEU A 801 3.39 -47.75 12.07
C LEU A 801 4.27 -49.01 11.96
N GLY A 802 5.59 -48.87 11.86
CA GLY A 802 6.51 -49.99 11.63
C GLY A 802 6.36 -50.61 10.24
N GLY A 803 5.92 -49.81 9.25
CA GLY A 803 5.70 -50.27 7.87
C GLY A 803 4.35 -50.96 7.62
N ASP A 804 3.43 -50.95 8.59
CA ASP A 804 2.09 -51.55 8.45
C ASP A 804 1.21 -50.76 7.47
N LYS A 805 1.12 -51.24 6.23
CA LYS A 805 0.33 -50.60 5.17
C LYS A 805 -1.17 -50.62 5.42
N SER A 806 -1.70 -51.63 6.12
CA SER A 806 -3.13 -51.71 6.42
C SER A 806 -3.55 -50.57 7.34
N TRP A 807 -2.73 -50.28 8.36
CA TRP A 807 -2.97 -49.11 9.22
C TRP A 807 -2.67 -47.79 8.52
N PHE A 808 -1.68 -47.76 7.62
CA PHE A 808 -1.36 -46.56 6.86
C PHE A 808 -2.56 -46.11 6.02
N ASP A 809 -3.13 -47.01 5.21
CA ASP A 809 -4.28 -46.72 4.33
C ASP A 809 -5.54 -46.32 5.13
N ARG A 810 -5.64 -46.79 6.38
CA ARG A 810 -6.72 -46.47 7.31
C ARG A 810 -6.59 -45.05 7.90
N LEU A 811 -5.37 -44.57 8.12
CA LEU A 811 -5.08 -43.32 8.83
C LEU A 811 -4.71 -42.14 7.93
N VAL A 812 -4.08 -42.39 6.77
CA VAL A 812 -3.61 -41.34 5.88
C VAL A 812 -4.78 -40.49 5.37
N PRO A 813 -4.77 -39.17 5.58
CA PRO A 813 -5.79 -38.29 5.05
C PRO A 813 -5.72 -38.14 3.53
N ASP A 814 -6.90 -37.96 2.95
CA ASP A 814 -7.19 -37.77 1.54
C ASP A 814 -7.11 -36.30 1.09
N PHE A 815 -6.98 -35.38 2.04
CA PHE A 815 -6.82 -33.93 1.81
C PHE A 815 -5.39 -33.44 2.13
N ALA A 816 -5.00 -32.33 1.50
CA ALA A 816 -3.68 -31.72 1.62
C ALA A 816 -3.32 -31.30 3.06
N PRO A 817 -2.04 -31.45 3.48
CA PRO A 817 -1.54 -30.86 4.72
C PRO A 817 -1.79 -29.35 4.75
N GLY A 818 -2.44 -28.88 5.81
CA GLY A 818 -2.83 -27.48 5.97
C GLY A 818 -4.29 -27.17 5.62
N CYS A 819 -5.05 -28.12 5.04
CA CYS A 819 -6.51 -27.95 4.91
C CYS A 819 -7.18 -27.88 6.30
N LYS A 820 -6.73 -28.73 7.21
CA LYS A 820 -6.97 -28.65 8.65
C LYS A 820 -5.64 -28.44 9.37
N ARG A 821 -5.69 -27.96 10.61
CA ARG A 821 -4.51 -27.92 11.48
C ARG A 821 -3.95 -29.34 11.67
N PRO A 822 -2.69 -29.62 11.29
CA PRO A 822 -2.04 -30.87 11.70
C PRO A 822 -1.95 -30.92 13.23
N ILE A 823 -2.01 -32.12 13.80
CA ILE A 823 -2.10 -32.31 15.25
C ILE A 823 -0.82 -32.98 15.73
N PRO A 824 0.04 -32.27 16.47
CA PRO A 824 1.11 -32.90 17.24
C PRO A 824 0.48 -33.79 18.30
N SER A 825 0.70 -35.10 18.21
CA SER A 825 0.13 -36.07 19.17
C SER A 825 1.11 -37.19 19.47
N ALA A 826 1.85 -36.96 20.54
CA ALA A 826 2.73 -37.92 21.18
C ALA A 826 1.96 -39.19 21.54
N GLY A 827 2.44 -40.36 21.11
CA GLY A 827 1.86 -41.65 21.52
C GLY A 827 0.50 -42.02 20.94
N TYR A 828 -0.17 -41.15 20.19
CA TYR A 828 -1.52 -41.45 19.66
C TYR A 828 -1.55 -42.67 18.73
N ILE A 829 -0.56 -42.80 17.84
CA ILE A 829 -0.44 -43.94 16.92
C ILE A 829 -0.26 -45.27 17.69
N ASP A 830 0.45 -45.25 18.82
CA ASP A 830 0.63 -46.42 19.67
C ASP A 830 -0.67 -46.73 20.45
N ALA A 831 -1.35 -45.69 20.94
CA ALA A 831 -2.59 -45.81 21.69
C ALA A 831 -3.72 -46.44 20.87
N ILE A 832 -3.92 -46.03 19.62
CA ILE A 832 -4.97 -46.60 18.74
C ILE A 832 -4.73 -48.05 18.34
N ARG A 833 -3.50 -48.56 18.49
CA ARG A 833 -3.11 -49.96 18.23
C ARG A 833 -3.11 -50.81 19.49
N ASN A 834 -3.34 -50.20 20.65
CA ASN A 834 -3.39 -50.92 21.91
C ASN A 834 -4.61 -51.86 21.94
N SER A 835 -4.45 -53.05 22.52
CA SER A 835 -5.53 -54.05 22.61
C SER A 835 -6.75 -53.60 23.43
N LYS A 836 -6.63 -52.54 24.24
CA LYS A 836 -7.75 -51.92 24.97
C LYS A 836 -8.57 -50.95 24.10
N VAL A 837 -8.11 -50.60 22.89
CA VAL A 837 -8.73 -49.56 22.07
C VAL A 837 -9.33 -50.15 20.81
N ASP A 838 -10.64 -50.02 20.67
CA ASP A 838 -11.32 -50.24 19.41
C ASP A 838 -11.36 -48.92 18.63
N TYR A 839 -10.56 -48.84 17.56
CA TYR A 839 -10.61 -47.72 16.62
C TYR A 839 -11.82 -47.91 15.70
N VAL A 840 -12.88 -47.11 15.86
CA VAL A 840 -14.15 -47.24 15.14
C VAL A 840 -14.26 -46.14 14.08
N ASP A 841 -13.94 -46.48 12.83
CA ASP A 841 -13.87 -45.55 11.69
C ASP A 841 -14.68 -46.01 10.45
N ASN A 842 -15.23 -47.22 10.48
CA ASN A 842 -15.93 -47.87 9.37
C ASN A 842 -17.46 -47.86 9.51
N THR A 843 -17.98 -47.28 10.59
CA THR A 843 -19.42 -47.25 10.90
C THR A 843 -19.79 -45.94 11.60
N ARG A 844 -21.07 -45.54 11.53
CA ARG A 844 -21.56 -44.28 12.14
C ARG A 844 -22.47 -44.57 13.33
N ILE A 845 -22.37 -43.75 14.38
CA ILE A 845 -23.29 -43.81 15.52
C ILE A 845 -24.69 -43.39 15.06
N THR A 846 -25.69 -44.24 15.29
CA THR A 846 -27.09 -43.98 14.93
C THR A 846 -27.89 -43.45 16.11
N HIS A 847 -27.73 -44.02 17.31
CA HIS A 847 -28.40 -43.61 18.54
C HIS A 847 -27.69 -44.15 19.78
N ALA A 848 -28.04 -43.62 20.95
CA ALA A 848 -27.64 -44.17 22.24
C ALA A 848 -28.79 -44.98 22.85
N THR A 849 -28.44 -46.09 23.50
CA THR A 849 -29.33 -46.90 24.35
C THR A 849 -29.16 -46.49 25.81
N ALA A 850 -29.83 -47.18 26.73
CA ALA A 850 -29.61 -46.96 28.17
C ALA A 850 -28.17 -47.27 28.61
N THR A 851 -27.47 -48.16 27.88
CA THR A 851 -26.20 -48.78 28.27
C THR A 851 -25.03 -48.49 27.33
N GLY A 852 -25.25 -47.91 26.15
CA GLY A 852 -24.17 -47.72 25.19
C GLY A 852 -24.55 -46.96 23.93
N LEU A 853 -23.72 -47.12 22.90
CA LEU A 853 -23.89 -46.52 21.58
C LEU A 853 -24.13 -47.61 20.53
N VAL A 854 -25.11 -47.40 19.65
CA VAL A 854 -25.42 -48.28 18.53
C VAL A 854 -24.94 -47.63 17.25
N THR A 855 -24.29 -48.42 16.41
CA THR A 855 -23.78 -47.98 15.10
C THR A 855 -24.62 -48.52 13.94
N ASP A 856 -24.39 -48.05 12.72
CA ASP A 856 -25.21 -48.38 11.53
C ASP A 856 -25.05 -49.83 11.04
N ASP A 857 -24.03 -50.53 11.50
CA ASP A 857 -23.84 -51.98 11.39
C ASP A 857 -24.76 -52.78 12.34
N GLY A 858 -25.56 -52.12 13.19
CA GLY A 858 -26.45 -52.73 14.16
C GLY A 858 -25.76 -53.20 15.45
N ILE A 859 -24.46 -52.92 15.62
CA ILE A 859 -23.70 -53.32 16.80
C ILE A 859 -23.91 -52.30 17.92
N GLU A 860 -24.36 -52.77 19.08
CA GLU A 860 -24.33 -52.01 20.32
C GLU A 860 -22.99 -52.20 21.04
N ARG A 861 -22.36 -51.10 21.43
CA ARG A 861 -21.13 -51.11 22.26
C ARG A 861 -21.44 -50.53 23.64
N PRO A 862 -21.53 -51.37 24.69
CA PRO A 862 -21.78 -50.90 26.05
C PRO A 862 -20.58 -50.14 26.61
N VAL A 863 -20.86 -48.98 27.18
CA VAL A 863 -19.87 -48.09 27.80
C VAL A 863 -20.43 -47.47 29.07
N ASP A 864 -19.56 -47.15 30.03
CA ASP A 864 -19.93 -46.48 31.28
C ASP A 864 -19.89 -44.96 31.12
N ILE A 865 -18.93 -44.46 30.34
CA ILE A 865 -18.64 -43.02 30.19
C ILE A 865 -18.48 -42.69 28.70
N ILE A 866 -19.16 -41.64 28.25
CA ILE A 866 -19.02 -41.08 26.90
C ILE A 866 -18.32 -39.72 27.01
N ILE A 867 -17.10 -39.67 26.49
CA ILE A 867 -16.31 -38.46 26.33
C ILE A 867 -16.55 -37.88 24.94
N VAL A 868 -17.05 -36.65 24.92
CA VAL A 868 -17.35 -35.90 23.71
C VAL A 868 -16.18 -34.94 23.43
N ALA A 869 -15.39 -35.26 22.40
CA ALA A 869 -14.23 -34.49 21.93
C ALA A 869 -14.50 -33.86 20.55
N THR A 870 -15.73 -33.36 20.34
CA THR A 870 -16.23 -32.86 19.05
C THR A 870 -15.99 -31.36 18.81
N GLY A 871 -15.29 -30.68 19.72
CA GLY A 871 -14.88 -29.29 19.57
C GLY A 871 -15.94 -28.31 20.09
N PHE A 872 -16.08 -27.17 19.42
CA PHE A 872 -16.88 -26.05 19.92
C PHE A 872 -17.90 -25.59 18.88
N GLU A 873 -18.96 -24.92 19.35
CA GLU A 873 -19.93 -24.26 18.48
C GLU A 873 -19.26 -23.10 17.72
N ASN A 874 -19.91 -22.60 16.67
CA ASN A 874 -19.36 -21.51 15.85
C ASN A 874 -19.18 -20.22 16.68
N GLY A 875 -17.97 -20.01 17.18
CA GLY A 875 -17.58 -18.87 18.02
C GLY A 875 -17.04 -17.67 17.25
N PHE A 876 -17.18 -17.61 15.92
CA PHE A 876 -16.75 -16.45 15.12
C PHE A 876 -17.78 -15.31 15.07
N ARG A 877 -18.94 -15.51 15.69
CA ARG A 877 -19.93 -14.45 15.93
C ARG A 877 -20.03 -14.15 17.42
N PRO A 878 -20.45 -12.93 17.81
CA PRO A 878 -20.78 -12.65 19.21
C PRO A 878 -21.86 -13.61 19.72
N LEU A 879 -21.66 -14.16 20.92
CA LEU A 879 -22.56 -15.15 21.52
C LEU A 879 -23.78 -14.54 22.20
N PHE A 880 -23.80 -13.22 22.33
CA PHE A 880 -24.88 -12.42 22.89
C PHE A 880 -25.21 -11.26 21.94
N PRO A 881 -26.42 -10.71 22.01
CA PRO A 881 -26.81 -9.55 21.21
C PRO A 881 -25.78 -8.43 21.31
N THR A 882 -25.16 -8.12 20.19
CA THR A 882 -24.14 -7.07 20.06
C THR A 882 -24.65 -6.11 19.00
N ILE A 883 -25.37 -5.09 19.47
CA ILE A 883 -26.25 -4.26 18.65
C ILE A 883 -25.60 -2.90 18.44
N GLY A 884 -25.28 -2.56 17.19
CA GLY A 884 -24.76 -1.27 16.77
C GLY A 884 -25.86 -0.29 16.33
N LYS A 885 -25.52 0.58 15.39
CA LYS A 885 -26.45 1.58 14.87
C LYS A 885 -27.63 0.93 14.15
N ASN A 886 -28.76 1.63 14.13
CA ASN A 886 -29.97 1.22 13.41
C ASN A 886 -30.48 -0.19 13.80
N GLY A 887 -30.11 -0.69 14.99
CA GLY A 887 -30.50 -2.03 15.44
C GLY A 887 -29.74 -3.18 14.80
N VAL A 888 -28.61 -2.93 14.11
CA VAL A 888 -27.79 -3.99 13.51
C VAL A 888 -27.18 -4.88 14.60
N ASP A 889 -27.61 -6.14 14.66
CA ASP A 889 -27.16 -7.13 15.65
C ASP A 889 -26.17 -8.12 15.02
N LEU A 890 -24.88 -7.98 15.36
CA LEU A 890 -23.83 -8.85 14.83
C LEU A 890 -24.05 -10.33 15.16
N SER A 891 -24.67 -10.64 16.31
CA SER A 891 -24.89 -12.03 16.74
C SER A 891 -25.85 -12.79 15.81
N LYS A 892 -26.76 -12.04 15.14
CA LYS A 892 -27.72 -12.55 14.16
C LYS A 892 -27.22 -12.36 12.74
N LEU A 893 -26.60 -11.21 12.45
CA LEU A 893 -26.11 -10.87 11.11
C LEU A 893 -25.09 -11.90 10.60
N TRP A 894 -24.16 -12.29 11.47
CA TRP A 894 -23.08 -13.23 11.18
C TRP A 894 -23.40 -14.69 11.55
N ALA A 895 -24.64 -14.99 11.99
CA ALA A 895 -25.06 -16.38 12.19
C ALA A 895 -25.05 -17.13 10.85
N ASP A 896 -24.85 -18.44 10.88
CA ASP A 896 -24.80 -19.27 9.65
C ASP A 896 -26.10 -19.18 8.83
N ASP A 897 -27.23 -19.01 9.52
CA ASP A 897 -28.57 -18.77 8.96
C ASP A 897 -28.95 -17.27 8.90
N GLY A 898 -27.99 -16.39 9.21
CA GLY A 898 -28.15 -14.95 9.21
C GLY A 898 -28.06 -14.33 7.81
N PRO A 899 -28.43 -13.04 7.65
CA PRO A 899 -28.41 -12.35 6.36
C PRO A 899 -27.04 -12.34 5.66
N ILE A 900 -25.93 -12.30 6.40
CA ILE A 900 -24.58 -12.36 5.82
C ILE A 900 -24.02 -13.79 5.83
N GLY A 901 -24.32 -14.59 6.86
CA GLY A 901 -23.86 -15.97 6.95
C GLY A 901 -22.41 -16.15 7.40
N TYR A 902 -21.67 -15.06 7.66
CA TYR A 902 -20.28 -15.09 8.12
C TYR A 902 -19.86 -13.80 8.85
N PRO A 903 -18.73 -13.81 9.57
CA PRO A 903 -18.19 -12.63 10.24
C PRO A 903 -17.57 -11.65 9.23
N GLU A 904 -18.34 -10.64 8.85
CA GLU A 904 -17.90 -9.54 7.99
C GLU A 904 -17.14 -8.50 8.81
N THR A 905 -15.81 -8.65 8.85
CA THR A 905 -14.94 -7.83 9.72
C THR A 905 -14.02 -6.93 8.91
N TYR A 906 -13.57 -5.83 9.50
CA TYR A 906 -12.47 -5.01 9.01
C TYR A 906 -11.20 -5.36 9.81
N PHE A 907 -10.21 -5.94 9.11
CA PHE A 907 -8.97 -6.49 9.66
C PHE A 907 -9.14 -7.50 10.81
N GLY A 908 -10.34 -8.05 10.97
CA GLY A 908 -10.69 -8.91 12.10
C GLY A 908 -10.70 -8.22 13.47
N VAL A 909 -10.74 -6.88 13.47
CA VAL A 909 -10.72 -6.05 14.69
C VAL A 909 -12.00 -5.23 14.85
N MET A 910 -12.65 -4.80 13.76
CA MET A 910 -13.83 -3.93 13.80
C MET A 910 -14.92 -4.44 12.85
N ALA A 911 -16.12 -3.86 12.95
CA ALA A 911 -17.26 -4.16 12.08
C ALA A 911 -17.97 -2.85 11.66
N PRO A 912 -18.49 -2.77 10.42
CA PRO A 912 -19.17 -1.58 9.93
C PRO A 912 -20.49 -1.38 10.68
N ASN A 913 -20.88 -0.11 10.88
CA ASN A 913 -22.08 0.29 11.63
C ASN A 913 -22.11 -0.11 13.12
N ILE A 914 -21.00 -0.58 13.68
CA ILE A 914 -20.86 -0.93 15.09
C ILE A 914 -19.85 0.03 15.76
N PRO A 915 -20.27 1.22 16.25
CA PRO A 915 -19.37 2.28 16.67
C PRO A 915 -18.59 1.91 17.94
N ASN A 916 -17.32 2.29 18.00
CA ASN A 916 -16.45 2.08 19.16
C ASN A 916 -16.37 0.62 19.64
N TYR A 917 -16.76 -0.32 18.78
CA TYR A 917 -16.64 -1.75 19.00
C TYR A 917 -15.32 -2.25 18.46
N PHE A 918 -14.67 -3.10 19.24
CA PHE A 918 -13.50 -3.82 18.80
C PHE A 918 -13.58 -5.28 19.20
N ALA A 919 -12.95 -6.15 18.43
CA ALA A 919 -12.58 -7.49 18.82
C ALA A 919 -11.05 -7.57 18.84
N VAL A 920 -10.47 -8.13 19.90
CA VAL A 920 -9.00 -8.32 19.94
C VAL A 920 -8.59 -9.37 18.92
N THR A 921 -9.38 -10.43 18.75
CA THR A 921 -9.20 -11.41 17.67
C THR A 921 -10.56 -11.91 17.21
N GLN A 922 -11.08 -11.40 16.09
CA GLN A 922 -12.22 -12.00 15.41
C GLN A 922 -11.74 -12.92 14.27
N ALA A 923 -12.65 -13.24 13.34
CA ALA A 923 -12.30 -13.90 12.09
C ALA A 923 -11.16 -13.18 11.34
N ASN A 924 -10.39 -13.96 10.58
CA ASN A 924 -9.34 -13.47 9.69
C ASN A 924 -8.21 -12.67 10.36
N THR A 925 -7.90 -12.94 11.63
CA THR A 925 -6.81 -12.27 12.39
C THR A 925 -5.51 -13.07 12.49
N ASN A 926 -5.49 -14.34 12.09
CA ASN A 926 -4.31 -15.19 12.28
C ASN A 926 -3.44 -15.21 11.02
N GLY A 927 -2.36 -14.41 11.00
CA GLY A 927 -1.36 -14.43 9.92
C GLY A 927 -0.45 -15.65 9.98
N GLN A 928 -0.12 -16.21 8.81
CA GLN A 928 0.74 -17.39 8.71
C GLN A 928 2.16 -17.10 9.24
N GLY A 929 2.66 -17.94 10.13
CA GLY A 929 3.96 -17.78 10.81
C GLY A 929 3.95 -16.95 12.10
N GLY A 930 2.87 -16.21 12.40
CA GLY A 930 2.73 -15.49 13.67
C GLY A 930 2.05 -16.31 14.77
N THR A 931 2.51 -16.21 16.02
CA THR A 931 1.87 -16.88 17.17
C THR A 931 0.60 -16.15 17.60
N PHE A 932 -0.36 -16.86 18.21
CA PHE A 932 -1.61 -16.26 18.67
C PHE A 932 -1.41 -15.12 19.69
N PRO A 933 -0.52 -15.24 20.70
CA PRO A 933 -0.20 -14.12 21.59
C PRO A 933 0.25 -12.85 20.84
N LEU A 934 1.18 -12.98 19.88
CA LEU A 934 1.60 -11.85 19.03
C LEU A 934 0.41 -11.24 18.28
N GLN A 935 -0.51 -12.06 17.75
CA GLN A 935 -1.69 -11.55 17.06
C GLN A 935 -2.58 -10.69 17.96
N THR A 936 -2.71 -11.04 19.25
CA THR A 936 -3.49 -10.25 20.23
C THR A 936 -2.84 -8.91 20.55
N GLU A 937 -1.51 -8.86 20.62
CA GLU A 937 -0.75 -7.63 20.87
C GLU A 937 -0.86 -6.63 19.73
N ILE A 938 -0.82 -7.12 18.48
CA ILE A 938 -1.02 -6.33 17.27
C ILE A 938 -2.39 -5.65 17.33
N SER A 939 -3.45 -6.42 17.59
CA SER A 939 -4.81 -5.88 17.68
C SER A 939 -4.98 -4.91 18.84
N ALA A 940 -4.51 -5.24 20.05
CA ALA A 940 -4.60 -4.35 21.20
C ALA A 940 -3.87 -3.02 20.95
N THR A 941 -2.73 -3.06 20.25
CA THR A 941 -1.99 -1.86 19.84
C THR A 941 -2.75 -1.05 18.79
N TYR A 942 -3.35 -1.71 17.79
CA TYR A 942 -4.22 -1.06 16.81
C TYR A 942 -5.41 -0.36 17.47
N ILE A 943 -6.13 -1.06 18.35
CA ILE A 943 -7.25 -0.53 19.13
C ILE A 943 -6.83 0.69 19.95
N SER A 944 -5.66 0.63 20.60
CA SER A 944 -5.13 1.76 21.37
C SER A 944 -4.94 3.02 20.50
N LYS A 945 -4.45 2.87 19.26
CA LYS A 945 -4.30 3.99 18.32
C LYS A 945 -5.64 4.59 17.94
N VAL A 946 -6.64 3.75 17.69
CA VAL A 946 -7.99 4.21 17.35
C VAL A 946 -8.65 4.94 18.54
N ILE A 947 -8.53 4.41 19.76
CA ILE A 947 -9.06 5.08 20.96
C ILE A 947 -8.40 6.45 21.16
N ARG A 948 -7.06 6.56 21.04
CA ARG A 948 -6.36 7.85 21.16
C ARG A 948 -6.82 8.88 20.12
N LYS A 949 -7.14 8.43 18.90
CA LYS A 949 -7.67 9.31 17.85
C LYS A 949 -9.01 9.90 18.24
N VAL A 950 -9.90 9.07 18.80
CA VAL A 950 -11.22 9.52 19.26
C VAL A 950 -11.09 10.43 20.47
N GLN A 951 -10.28 10.02 21.45
CA GLN A 951 -10.02 10.72 22.71
C GLN A 951 -9.46 12.14 22.48
N SER A 952 -8.45 12.29 21.63
CA SER A 952 -7.69 13.56 21.50
C SER A 952 -8.29 14.57 20.50
N GLN A 953 -9.19 14.15 19.60
CA GLN A 953 -9.62 14.98 18.47
C GLN A 953 -11.13 15.28 18.43
N GLY A 954 -11.83 15.17 19.56
CA GLY A 954 -13.22 15.61 19.67
C GLY A 954 -14.25 14.68 18.99
N TYR A 955 -13.88 13.43 18.73
CA TYR A 955 -14.81 12.43 18.21
C TYR A 955 -15.51 11.69 19.35
N ARG A 956 -16.73 11.20 19.07
CA ARG A 956 -17.54 10.40 19.99
C ARG A 956 -17.74 8.98 19.51
N ALA A 957 -17.70 8.76 18.19
CA ALA A 957 -17.84 7.44 17.61
C ALA A 957 -16.91 7.27 16.40
N ILE A 958 -16.39 6.05 16.23
CA ILE A 958 -15.65 5.62 15.05
C ILE A 958 -15.99 4.18 14.69
N TYR A 959 -16.13 3.89 13.40
CA TYR A 959 -16.29 2.53 12.84
C TYR A 959 -15.86 2.53 11.38
N PRO A 960 -15.39 1.39 10.83
CA PRO A 960 -15.04 1.30 9.42
C PRO A 960 -16.29 1.55 8.56
N SER A 961 -16.09 2.16 7.39
CA SER A 961 -17.14 2.22 6.37
C SER A 961 -17.51 0.82 5.89
N GLN A 962 -18.74 0.67 5.39
CA GLN A 962 -19.17 -0.59 4.78
C GLN A 962 -18.29 -0.93 3.58
N GLU A 963 -18.01 0.04 2.71
CA GLU A 963 -17.14 -0.12 1.52
C GLU A 963 -15.76 -0.69 1.87
N ALA A 964 -15.04 -0.08 2.82
CA ALA A 964 -13.72 -0.58 3.23
C ALA A 964 -13.79 -1.98 3.87
N THR A 965 -14.91 -2.30 4.52
CA THR A 965 -15.14 -3.65 5.05
C THR A 965 -15.39 -4.64 3.92
N ASP A 966 -16.25 -4.32 2.97
CA ASP A 966 -16.58 -5.15 1.80
C ASP A 966 -15.31 -5.45 0.99
N ASP A 967 -14.49 -4.43 0.71
CA ASP A 967 -13.23 -4.57 -0.02
C ASP A 967 -12.26 -5.54 0.68
N PHE A 968 -12.13 -5.45 2.01
CA PHE A 968 -11.31 -6.40 2.77
C PHE A 968 -11.88 -7.82 2.74
N ASN A 969 -13.21 -7.96 2.79
CA ASN A 969 -13.88 -9.25 2.72
C ASN A 969 -13.81 -9.87 1.30
N GLU A 970 -13.76 -9.05 0.25
CA GLU A 970 -13.48 -9.46 -1.13
C GLU A 970 -12.04 -10.00 -1.25
N ILE A 971 -11.05 -9.32 -0.64
CA ILE A 971 -9.67 -9.82 -0.57
C ILE A 971 -9.64 -11.20 0.08
N ILE A 972 -10.33 -11.41 1.21
CA ILE A 972 -10.38 -12.71 1.87
C ILE A 972 -10.92 -13.78 0.92
N THR A 973 -12.01 -13.48 0.21
CA THR A 973 -12.63 -14.43 -0.72
C THR A 973 -11.67 -14.82 -1.85
N GLY A 974 -11.03 -13.86 -2.51
CA GLY A 974 -10.13 -14.14 -3.63
C GLY A 974 -8.77 -14.70 -3.21
N TYR A 975 -8.22 -14.29 -2.06
CA TYR A 975 -6.86 -14.66 -1.63
C TYR A 975 -6.70 -16.16 -1.35
N PHE A 976 -7.78 -16.80 -0.86
CA PHE A 976 -7.75 -18.22 -0.49
C PHE A 976 -8.19 -19.16 -1.62
N ASP A 977 -8.44 -18.65 -2.82
CA ASP A 977 -8.94 -19.45 -3.95
C ASP A 977 -8.00 -20.57 -4.40
N ASP A 978 -6.70 -20.37 -4.22
CA ASP A 978 -5.59 -21.24 -4.60
C ASP A 978 -4.86 -21.80 -3.36
N LYS A 979 -5.46 -21.76 -2.18
CA LYS A 979 -4.83 -22.19 -0.92
C LYS A 979 -5.34 -23.53 -0.44
N VAL A 980 -4.44 -24.29 0.20
CA VAL A 980 -4.70 -25.65 0.72
C VAL A 980 -5.86 -25.71 1.72
N ILE A 981 -6.17 -24.59 2.39
CA ILE A 981 -7.32 -24.46 3.29
C ILE A 981 -8.66 -24.73 2.57
N GLY A 982 -8.71 -24.50 1.26
CA GLY A 982 -9.87 -24.72 0.40
C GLY A 982 -10.01 -26.13 -0.16
N ASP A 983 -9.14 -27.08 0.22
CA ASP A 983 -9.22 -28.48 -0.23
C ASP A 983 -10.43 -29.23 0.39
N ASP A 984 -10.70 -30.45 -0.07
CA ASP A 984 -11.85 -31.31 0.26
C ASP A 984 -11.79 -31.88 1.69
N CYS A 985 -11.80 -30.98 2.67
CA CYS A 985 -11.79 -31.29 4.09
C CYS A 985 -12.86 -30.50 4.86
N ASP A 986 -13.28 -31.02 6.02
CA ASP A 986 -14.18 -30.35 6.97
C ASP A 986 -13.43 -29.80 8.19
N GLY A 987 -13.77 -28.61 8.69
CA GLY A 987 -13.17 -28.12 9.93
C GLY A 987 -13.56 -26.70 10.31
N TRP A 988 -13.35 -26.37 11.59
CA TRP A 988 -13.72 -25.06 12.17
C TRP A 988 -12.92 -23.87 11.63
N TRP A 989 -11.91 -24.09 10.78
CA TRP A 989 -11.13 -23.02 10.14
C TRP A 989 -11.89 -22.29 9.03
N LYS A 990 -13.00 -22.85 8.55
CA LYS A 990 -13.80 -22.36 7.43
C LYS A 990 -15.29 -22.58 7.69
N SER A 991 -16.15 -21.89 6.93
CA SER A 991 -17.60 -21.88 7.17
C SER A 991 -18.32 -23.16 6.76
N GLY A 992 -17.67 -24.04 5.99
CA GLY A 992 -18.27 -25.30 5.54
C GLY A 992 -17.28 -26.30 4.94
N PHE A 993 -17.81 -27.39 4.40
CA PHE A 993 -17.02 -28.44 3.75
C PHE A 993 -16.34 -27.95 2.47
N GLY A 994 -15.15 -28.48 2.16
CA GLY A 994 -14.47 -28.22 0.89
C GLY A 994 -14.05 -26.75 0.71
N LYS A 995 -14.14 -26.25 -0.52
CA LYS A 995 -13.80 -24.85 -0.86
C LYS A 995 -14.86 -23.87 -0.32
N SER A 996 -14.73 -23.51 0.95
CA SER A 996 -15.61 -22.59 1.67
C SER A 996 -14.82 -21.42 2.29
N ARG A 997 -15.53 -20.40 2.79
CA ARG A 997 -14.93 -19.16 3.29
C ARG A 997 -14.02 -19.43 4.50
N PRO A 998 -12.73 -19.04 4.46
CA PRO A 998 -11.85 -19.14 5.62
C PRO A 998 -12.23 -18.14 6.71
N LEU A 999 -12.29 -18.64 7.96
CA LEU A 999 -12.70 -17.87 9.13
C LEU A 999 -11.53 -17.53 10.05
N VAL A 1000 -10.47 -18.34 10.10
CA VAL A 1000 -9.33 -18.07 11.01
C VAL A 1000 -8.27 -17.19 10.37
N SER A 1001 -7.89 -17.54 9.15
CA SER A 1001 -6.64 -17.10 8.53
C SER A 1001 -6.75 -15.67 8.01
N TRP A 1002 -5.74 -14.86 8.32
CA TRP A 1002 -5.52 -13.57 7.68
C TRP A 1002 -5.06 -13.80 6.24
N PRO A 1003 -5.53 -12.99 5.25
CA PRO A 1003 -5.12 -13.11 3.85
C PRO A 1003 -3.68 -12.59 3.63
N GLY A 1004 -2.70 -13.28 4.20
CA GLY A 1004 -1.29 -12.89 4.22
C GLY A 1004 -0.45 -13.64 5.26
N THR A 1005 0.83 -13.31 5.35
CA THR A 1005 1.72 -13.78 6.43
C THR A 1005 1.51 -12.99 7.73
N GLY A 1006 2.07 -13.48 8.84
CA GLY A 1006 2.07 -12.80 10.13
C GLY A 1006 2.78 -11.45 10.07
N HIS A 1007 3.89 -11.35 9.34
CA HIS A 1007 4.58 -10.09 9.08
C HIS A 1007 3.73 -9.14 8.24
N HIS A 1008 3.06 -9.65 7.21
CA HIS A 1008 2.14 -8.83 6.41
C HIS A 1008 1.03 -8.24 7.29
N ARG A 1009 0.41 -9.03 8.17
CA ARG A 1009 -0.58 -8.51 9.12
C ARG A 1009 0.02 -7.47 10.05
N PHE A 1010 1.20 -7.75 10.63
CA PHE A 1010 1.89 -6.81 11.51
C PHE A 1010 2.10 -5.44 10.85
N ASP A 1011 2.57 -5.43 9.61
CA ASP A 1011 2.83 -4.20 8.86
C ASP A 1011 1.54 -3.48 8.43
N ILE A 1012 0.52 -4.21 7.96
CA ILE A 1012 -0.78 -3.63 7.57
C ILE A 1012 -1.51 -3.04 8.77
N SER A 1013 -1.47 -3.71 9.92
CA SER A 1013 -2.09 -3.23 11.17
C SER A 1013 -1.20 -2.25 11.93
N ARG A 1014 -0.06 -1.81 11.38
CA ARG A 1014 0.84 -0.90 12.08
C ARG A 1014 0.20 0.47 12.26
N GLU A 1015 -0.42 1.04 11.23
CA GLU A 1015 -1.14 2.32 11.30
C GLU A 1015 -2.57 2.17 10.79
N PRO A 1016 -3.59 2.67 11.52
CA PRO A 1016 -4.95 2.73 10.99
C PRO A 1016 -5.03 3.58 9.72
N ARG A 1017 -5.70 3.06 8.70
CA ARG A 1017 -6.06 3.79 7.48
C ARG A 1017 -7.25 4.70 7.80
N TRP A 1018 -6.98 5.91 8.28
CA TRP A 1018 -8.03 6.80 8.78
C TRP A 1018 -9.10 7.14 7.73
N GLU A 1019 -8.77 7.12 6.45
CA GLU A 1019 -9.70 7.32 5.34
C GLU A 1019 -10.78 6.23 5.22
N ASP A 1020 -10.54 5.03 5.78
CA ASP A 1020 -11.47 3.91 5.72
C ASP A 1020 -12.60 4.04 6.78
N PHE A 1021 -12.48 5.00 7.71
CA PHE A 1021 -13.36 5.15 8.87
C PHE A 1021 -14.40 6.27 8.74
N VAL A 1022 -15.59 5.99 9.28
CA VAL A 1022 -16.61 7.00 9.57
C VAL A 1022 -16.37 7.58 10.96
N PHE A 1023 -16.30 8.90 11.05
CA PHE A 1023 -16.10 9.63 12.30
C PHE A 1023 -17.33 10.44 12.69
N GLU A 1024 -17.80 10.26 13.91
CA GLU A 1024 -18.88 11.05 14.48
C GLU A 1024 -18.34 12.03 15.52
N ARG A 1025 -18.55 13.32 15.28
CA ARG A 1025 -18.12 14.40 16.16
C ARG A 1025 -19.12 14.63 17.30
N SER A 1026 -18.65 15.25 18.38
CA SER A 1026 -19.53 15.85 19.37
C SER A 1026 -20.45 16.93 18.75
N GLU A 1027 -21.54 17.31 19.42
CA GLU A 1027 -22.44 18.39 18.93
C GLU A 1027 -21.68 19.71 18.71
N GLU A 1028 -20.74 20.04 19.58
CA GLU A 1028 -19.87 21.20 19.39
C GLU A 1028 -18.86 21.00 18.26
N GLY A 1029 -18.33 19.77 18.10
CA GLY A 1029 -17.46 19.39 17.00
C GLY A 1029 -18.15 19.49 15.62
N LYS A 1030 -19.48 19.34 15.56
CA LYS A 1030 -20.28 19.63 14.36
C LYS A 1030 -20.28 21.12 14.02
N ARG A 1031 -20.30 22.00 15.03
CA ARG A 1031 -20.17 23.45 14.85
C ARG A 1031 -18.74 23.85 14.46
N ASN A 1032 -17.72 23.27 15.10
CA ASN A 1032 -16.32 23.48 14.75
C ASN A 1032 -15.50 22.21 15.03
N ARG A 1033 -14.91 21.62 13.99
CA ARG A 1033 -14.12 20.37 14.09
C ARG A 1033 -12.89 20.45 14.99
N PHE A 1034 -12.48 21.64 15.39
CA PHE A 1034 -11.37 21.90 16.30
C PHE A 1034 -11.87 22.19 17.72
N GLU A 1035 -13.02 21.68 18.14
CA GLU A 1035 -13.55 22.00 19.47
C GLU A 1035 -12.66 21.52 20.62
N TYR A 1036 -11.82 20.53 20.34
CA TYR A 1036 -10.80 20.02 21.23
C TYR A 1036 -9.59 20.97 21.41
N PHE A 1037 -9.43 22.01 20.58
CA PHE A 1037 -8.23 22.87 20.52
C PHE A 1037 -7.87 23.57 21.85
N GLY A 1038 -8.86 23.82 22.72
CA GLY A 1038 -8.66 24.53 23.98
C GLY A 1038 -8.22 26.00 23.79
N ASN A 1039 -7.83 26.67 24.86
CA ASN A 1039 -7.46 28.09 24.86
C ASN A 1039 -6.00 28.37 24.44
N GLY A 1040 -5.34 27.39 23.81
CA GLY A 1040 -3.95 27.48 23.37
C GLY A 1040 -2.91 27.10 24.43
N TRP A 1041 -3.29 26.98 25.69
CA TRP A 1041 -2.45 26.40 26.75
C TRP A 1041 -2.57 24.88 26.76
N THR A 1042 -1.56 24.18 27.25
CA THR A 1042 -1.58 22.74 27.51
C THR A 1042 -1.61 22.46 29.00
N GLU A 1043 -2.09 21.28 29.39
CA GLU A 1043 -2.05 20.86 30.79
C GLU A 1043 -0.60 20.78 31.32
N ARG A 1044 0.36 20.41 30.45
CA ARG A 1044 1.80 20.38 30.78
C ARG A 1044 2.32 21.75 31.22
N GLU A 1045 1.78 22.85 30.70
CA GLU A 1045 2.18 24.21 31.11
C GLU A 1045 1.56 24.67 32.42
N ARG A 1046 0.46 24.05 32.85
CA ARG A 1046 -0.20 24.38 34.12
C ARG A 1046 0.30 23.54 35.28
N THR A 1047 0.50 22.25 35.06
CA THR A 1047 0.78 21.27 36.13
C THR A 1047 2.12 20.56 35.96
N GLY A 1048 2.78 20.69 34.81
CA GLY A 1048 4.07 20.08 34.53
C GLY A 1048 5.25 20.90 35.09
N GLY A 1049 6.26 20.20 35.63
CA GLY A 1049 7.54 20.81 35.97
C GLY A 1049 8.43 21.03 34.73
N ASN A 1050 9.61 21.64 34.93
CA ASN A 1050 10.58 21.95 33.85
C ASN A 1050 10.90 20.75 32.93
N ALA A 1051 10.96 19.54 33.49
CA ALA A 1051 11.22 18.32 32.73
C ALA A 1051 10.07 17.96 31.76
N ALA A 1052 8.80 18.21 32.13
CA ALA A 1052 7.65 17.97 31.28
C ALA A 1052 7.54 19.01 30.15
N LEU A 1053 7.90 20.26 30.44
CA LEU A 1053 7.95 21.36 29.45
C LEU A 1053 9.03 21.17 28.39
N THR A 1054 10.09 20.43 28.73
CA THR A 1054 11.24 20.18 27.87
C THR A 1054 11.36 18.70 27.48
N SER A 1055 10.26 17.94 27.57
CA SER A 1055 10.26 16.49 27.32
C SER A 1055 10.60 16.10 25.89
N TYR A 1056 10.69 17.05 24.95
CA TYR A 1056 11.17 16.81 23.59
C TYR A 1056 12.71 16.82 23.48
N LEU A 1057 13.42 17.28 24.51
CA LEU A 1057 14.88 17.21 24.58
C LEU A 1057 15.33 15.82 25.05
N ARG A 1058 16.40 15.31 24.45
CA ARG A 1058 17.01 14.02 24.78
C ARG A 1058 18.51 14.21 24.92
N GLU A 1059 19.13 13.36 25.72
CA GLU A 1059 20.58 13.36 25.94
C GLU A 1059 21.33 13.17 24.60
N VAL A 1060 22.43 13.92 24.43
CA VAL A 1060 23.28 13.82 23.23
C VAL A 1060 23.78 12.38 23.08
N GLY A 1061 23.66 11.81 21.88
CA GLY A 1061 24.01 10.41 21.60
C GLY A 1061 22.87 9.40 21.85
N LYS A 1062 21.76 9.82 22.47
CA LYS A 1062 20.53 9.02 22.62
C LYS A 1062 19.38 9.48 21.71
N ILE A 1063 19.64 10.44 20.83
CA ILE A 1063 18.67 10.92 19.83
C ILE A 1063 18.67 9.96 18.65
N ASP A 1064 17.58 9.22 18.48
CA ASP A 1064 17.29 8.51 17.24
C ASP A 1064 16.50 9.45 16.30
N ILE A 1065 17.18 9.95 15.26
CA ILE A 1065 16.58 10.86 14.26
C ILE A 1065 15.42 10.17 13.52
N ALA A 1066 15.42 8.84 13.41
CA ALA A 1066 14.36 8.11 12.74
C ALA A 1066 13.05 8.09 13.54
N THR A 1067 13.09 8.30 14.87
CA THR A 1067 11.89 8.29 15.74
C THR A 1067 11.66 9.62 16.47
N LEU A 1068 12.51 10.62 16.23
CA LEU A 1068 12.41 11.93 16.87
C LEU A 1068 11.05 12.57 16.53
N HIS A 1069 10.27 12.91 17.56
CA HIS A 1069 8.90 13.45 17.45
C HIS A 1069 7.85 12.47 16.89
N GLU A 1070 8.18 11.18 16.73
CA GLU A 1070 7.23 10.16 16.29
C GLU A 1070 6.73 9.27 17.43
N ASN A 1071 7.38 9.32 18.60
CA ASN A 1071 6.87 8.60 19.77
C ASN A 1071 5.57 9.27 20.23
N TRP A 1072 4.49 8.52 20.15
CA TRP A 1072 3.15 8.97 20.54
C TRP A 1072 3.04 9.39 22.02
N ASN A 1073 4.05 9.08 22.86
CA ASN A 1073 4.13 9.38 24.28
C ASN A 1073 5.24 10.36 24.67
N ASP A 1074 5.88 11.07 23.73
CA ASP A 1074 6.92 12.08 24.00
C ASP A 1074 6.40 13.34 24.73
#